data_AF-F9F5M2-F1
#
_entry.id   AF-F9F5M2-F1
#
_cell.length_a   1.000
_cell.length_b   1.000
_cell.length_c   1.000
_cell.angle_alpha   90.00
_cell.angle_beta   90.00
_cell.angle_gamma   90.00
#
_symmetry.space_group_name_H-M   'P 1'
#
loop_
_entity.id
_entity.type
_entity.pdbx_description
1 polymer ?
#
loop_
_entity_poly.entity_id
_entity_poly.type
_entity_poly.pdbx_seq_one_letter_code
_entity_poly.pdbx_strand_id
1 'polypeptide(L)'
;MIPSILLALAGVSFAALEPRQVMHQARNQPSFISSRDLSEAESEPCKFISQAYEEAEPEPGKPVVLAIPPSVGIACLKSVPLDKKRDLELLDYLEPFIGFQSTLEILADPPKEYLFPGVDVLGGFDKIRSKLENNKYETQYEVMTDLRSLFAAANDGHFDYPPALLNAFYYARRGVEFESVSANGIRLPYIFHVIDTSRGNQGLLDYTPSAVKSIDGTPIAEWLEEDASFGTSNSQDPDAQYNGLFASIPRGAVGSSSSTLFTQFEIPDTYTIEFHNGSKLEIVNQLVIPATVDLSGIESGEDFHYYVEITPTNTTTEEPSANERRSTQETDDDLPGYPKPLVKQSSNAVSAYLLNGEDYKDTAVLSILSFLPIGIDISNPPADFSMTKFILEGQAVILQLIKAAKATGRDKLIIDMSANGGGSVVLAHSIYRLLFPKGEFTGWDRYRANPALEAAAEIDYDNLVKSLITRSEYYPVAPGNKYLETGKEFYGPYTVKGQNVTAAFQTDKTVPWDESIPAYINGFDPERKPLVAEAPWKPENIIIVTDGICASACGILTGLLTRNHGIRTLALGGRPLNQAMQAMGGVKGTLLNFNADITSAIANVRANAKTDKETASILSDASSSFPSSQNPPLLPLPAGGVGKVNSLNGYTEDNLEGYPVHFRYEAANCRLFYTQRMMASPIESWRRARGVAWNNEPCVSGSTTNSDGTIGDKALNLYCHEGLRSRSIQHAMTSDNSKQALARDNHKLPKLCPMSQSKKQKFKTFMRQWFLVNWRDLLAMAVVGAVAFGIYHSPVIITRTFPVTFDATSGDIVYPQWAYPDRGWILPSWLSGLISIAIPIITYIVAQFRIKSAWDASNAIIGTNWSVILASLFQVTLKQLVGGFRPYFLDVCMPDISLAKTHNKTGLNGVGFYQIMYTTEICTQPDKSRIQNAITSFPSGHTTAAFAGFGFLFLWLNAKLKVWADHKPAFWKLFLTFLPLLGAVLIAGSLTIDAAHNWYDILGGGFIGTIMAFASYRSTYASVWDWRFNHLPLQETEAFRYGFDGDLDYAAQTLSMAAGWGGKKVRLPESASAPAISSESTLRSGAEEIENLDANTRRKRRGPVGDEAV
;
A
#
# COMPACT_ATOMS: atom_id res chain seq x y z
N MET A 1 49.69 15.60 -13.74
CA MET A 1 48.39 15.92 -14.36
C MET A 1 47.34 15.39 -13.41
N ILE A 2 46.55 16.28 -12.81
CA ILE A 2 45.58 15.97 -11.76
C ILE A 2 44.18 16.08 -12.38
N PRO A 3 43.54 14.97 -12.78
CA PRO A 3 42.10 14.95 -12.98
C PRO A 3 41.51 13.66 -12.39
N SER A 4 41.39 13.57 -11.07
CA SER A 4 40.68 12.43 -10.43
C SER A 4 39.96 12.78 -9.12
N ILE A 5 40.16 13.98 -8.57
CA ILE A 5 39.62 14.35 -7.25
C ILE A 5 38.12 14.72 -7.31
N LEU A 6 37.61 15.08 -8.50
CA LEU A 6 36.19 15.44 -8.69
C LEU A 6 35.27 14.25 -9.01
N LEU A 7 35.81 13.07 -9.38
CA LEU A 7 35.00 11.85 -9.57
C LEU A 7 34.80 11.06 -8.27
N ALA A 8 35.66 11.21 -7.27
CA ALA A 8 35.47 10.62 -5.95
C ALA A 8 34.26 11.21 -5.19
N LEU A 9 33.75 12.37 -5.62
CA LEU A 9 32.51 13.00 -5.12
C LEU A 9 31.23 12.45 -5.76
N ALA A 10 31.34 11.47 -6.66
CA ALA A 10 30.28 10.59 -7.09
C ALA A 10 30.39 9.21 -6.42
N GLY A 11 30.74 9.18 -5.13
CA GLY A 11 30.61 8.02 -4.23
C GLY A 11 29.15 7.62 -4.00
N VAL A 12 28.33 7.63 -5.04
CA VAL A 12 26.92 7.36 -4.98
C VAL A 12 26.55 6.61 -6.26
N SER A 13 26.16 5.35 -6.10
CA SER A 13 25.31 4.59 -7.02
C SER A 13 25.91 3.60 -8.02
N PHE A 14 27.20 3.22 -8.00
CA PHE A 14 27.65 2.18 -8.96
C PHE A 14 27.05 0.78 -8.77
N ALA A 15 26.52 0.42 -7.60
CA ALA A 15 25.98 -0.93 -7.40
C ALA A 15 24.45 -0.99 -7.21
N ALA A 16 23.79 0.15 -6.99
CA ALA A 16 22.32 0.19 -7.06
C ALA A 16 21.83 0.58 -8.45
N LEU A 17 22.61 1.34 -9.23
CA LEU A 17 22.23 1.70 -10.59
C LEU A 17 22.44 0.56 -11.57
N GLU A 18 23.47 -0.28 -11.49
CA GLU A 18 23.71 -1.20 -12.60
C GLU A 18 22.63 -2.28 -12.77
N PRO A 19 22.22 -3.03 -11.72
CA PRO A 19 21.05 -3.88 -11.84
C PRO A 19 19.82 -3.04 -12.20
N ARG A 20 19.57 -1.88 -11.57
CA ARG A 20 18.36 -1.07 -11.86
C ARG A 20 18.32 -0.49 -13.28
N GLN A 21 19.46 -0.12 -13.85
CA GLN A 21 19.62 0.42 -15.19
C GLN A 21 19.59 -0.69 -16.21
N VAL A 22 20.27 -1.82 -15.99
CA VAL A 22 20.14 -3.03 -16.81
C VAL A 22 18.69 -3.49 -16.81
N MET A 23 18.04 -3.56 -15.64
CA MET A 23 16.62 -3.89 -15.47
C MET A 23 15.71 -2.90 -16.22
N HIS A 24 15.98 -1.59 -16.10
CA HIS A 24 15.21 -0.55 -16.78
C HIS A 24 15.40 -0.60 -18.31
N GLN A 25 16.63 -0.75 -18.78
CA GLN A 25 16.98 -0.87 -20.19
C GLN A 25 16.39 -2.16 -20.79
N ALA A 26 16.53 -3.29 -20.08
CA ALA A 26 16.02 -4.60 -20.49
C ALA A 26 14.50 -4.67 -20.47
N ARG A 27 13.79 -3.90 -19.62
CA ARG A 27 12.32 -3.90 -19.56
C ARG A 27 11.66 -3.69 -20.93
N ASN A 28 12.26 -2.84 -21.76
CA ASN A 28 11.72 -2.46 -23.07
C ASN A 28 12.35 -3.22 -24.25
N GLN A 29 13.34 -4.10 -24.02
CA GLN A 29 13.95 -4.88 -25.10
C GLN A 29 13.06 -6.06 -25.53
N PRO A 30 12.95 -6.38 -26.83
CA PRO A 30 12.29 -7.61 -27.25
C PRO A 30 13.06 -8.84 -26.75
N SER A 31 12.34 -9.94 -26.49
CA SER A 31 12.98 -11.23 -26.19
C SER A 31 13.40 -11.89 -27.50
N PHE A 32 14.65 -12.31 -27.60
CA PHE A 32 15.16 -13.12 -28.70
C PHE A 32 14.78 -14.58 -28.47
N ILE A 33 14.21 -15.22 -29.50
CA ILE A 33 13.86 -16.65 -29.49
C ILE A 33 14.92 -17.36 -30.31
N SER A 34 15.77 -18.16 -29.67
CA SER A 34 16.75 -18.98 -30.40
C SER A 34 16.03 -20.04 -31.23
N SER A 35 16.61 -20.32 -32.39
CA SER A 35 16.13 -21.37 -33.30
C SER A 35 16.55 -22.79 -32.87
N ARG A 36 17.37 -22.91 -31.83
CA ARG A 36 17.94 -24.15 -31.33
C ARG A 36 16.98 -24.97 -30.49
N ASP A 37 17.21 -26.29 -30.46
CA ASP A 37 16.45 -27.21 -29.63
C ASP A 37 16.96 -27.13 -28.17
N LEU A 38 16.05 -26.87 -27.22
CA LEU A 38 16.39 -26.76 -25.79
C LEU A 38 16.97 -28.07 -25.22
N SER A 39 16.72 -29.23 -25.85
CA SER A 39 17.35 -30.49 -25.44
C SER A 39 18.88 -30.51 -25.61
N GLU A 40 19.44 -29.67 -26.48
CA GLU A 40 20.89 -29.51 -26.62
C GLU A 40 21.53 -28.87 -25.38
N ALA A 41 20.76 -28.15 -24.57
CA ALA A 41 21.24 -27.51 -23.34
C ALA A 41 21.51 -28.50 -22.19
N GLU A 42 20.99 -29.74 -22.25
CA GLU A 42 21.16 -30.73 -21.18
C GLU A 42 22.61 -31.21 -21.04
N SER A 43 23.39 -31.23 -22.13
CA SER A 43 24.79 -31.68 -22.11
C SER A 43 25.78 -30.56 -21.85
N GLU A 44 25.58 -29.37 -22.44
CA GLU A 44 26.52 -28.23 -22.36
C GLU A 44 25.74 -26.90 -22.24
N PRO A 45 25.19 -26.58 -21.06
CA PRO A 45 24.28 -25.46 -20.87
C PRO A 45 24.94 -24.09 -21.12
N CYS A 46 26.21 -23.91 -20.74
CA CYS A 46 26.92 -22.64 -20.98
C CYS A 46 27.18 -22.38 -22.46
N LYS A 47 27.54 -23.43 -23.21
CA LYS A 47 27.69 -23.36 -24.67
C LYS A 47 26.40 -23.00 -25.37
N PHE A 48 25.28 -23.60 -24.93
CA PHE A 48 23.97 -23.27 -25.47
C PHE A 48 23.64 -21.78 -25.29
N ILE A 49 23.87 -21.22 -24.10
CA ILE A 49 23.65 -19.80 -23.83
C ILE A 49 24.55 -18.92 -24.70
N SER A 50 25.83 -19.28 -24.85
CA SER A 50 26.78 -18.55 -25.71
C SER A 50 26.31 -18.49 -27.16
N GLN A 51 25.92 -19.63 -27.72
CA GLN A 51 25.45 -19.70 -29.10
C GLN A 51 24.14 -18.93 -29.32
N ALA A 52 23.22 -18.99 -28.36
CA ALA A 52 21.98 -18.21 -28.41
C ALA A 52 22.24 -16.70 -28.27
N TYR A 53 23.25 -16.30 -27.50
CA TYR A 53 23.69 -14.91 -27.39
C TYR A 53 24.30 -14.41 -28.71
N GLU A 54 25.17 -15.20 -29.35
CA GLU A 54 25.74 -14.88 -30.66
C GLU A 54 24.66 -14.78 -31.76
N GLU A 55 23.69 -15.69 -31.77
CA GLU A 55 22.54 -15.67 -32.68
C GLU A 55 21.64 -14.43 -32.51
N ALA A 56 21.62 -13.84 -31.31
CA ALA A 56 20.82 -12.66 -31.01
C ALA A 56 21.42 -11.36 -31.59
N GLU A 57 22.64 -11.42 -32.14
CA GLU A 57 23.37 -10.28 -32.71
C GLU A 57 23.40 -9.05 -31.76
N PRO A 58 24.05 -9.16 -30.58
CA PRO A 58 24.01 -8.15 -29.53
C PRO A 58 24.49 -6.78 -30.04
N GLU A 59 23.67 -5.75 -29.84
CA GLU A 59 24.07 -4.37 -30.11
C GLU A 59 24.95 -3.83 -28.97
N PRO A 60 26.08 -3.15 -29.28
CA PRO A 60 26.94 -2.57 -28.26
C PRO A 60 26.18 -1.64 -27.30
N GLY A 61 26.33 -1.86 -25.99
CA GLY A 61 25.74 -1.02 -24.95
C GLY A 61 24.26 -1.28 -24.67
N LYS A 62 23.65 -2.35 -25.20
CA LYS A 62 22.28 -2.77 -24.88
C LYS A 62 22.26 -4.16 -24.23
N PRO A 63 21.39 -4.39 -23.21
CA PRO A 63 21.19 -5.72 -22.66
C PRO A 63 20.45 -6.61 -23.65
N VAL A 64 20.72 -7.92 -23.61
CA VAL A 64 20.06 -8.93 -24.43
C VAL A 64 19.11 -9.75 -23.57
N VAL A 65 17.88 -9.95 -24.04
CA VAL A 65 16.89 -10.79 -23.36
C VAL A 65 16.70 -12.06 -24.17
N LEU A 66 17.17 -13.19 -23.66
CA LEU A 66 17.04 -14.50 -24.29
C LEU A 66 15.82 -15.22 -23.74
N ALA A 67 14.94 -15.70 -24.61
CA ALA A 67 13.80 -16.54 -24.26
C ALA A 67 14.24 -17.98 -23.91
N ILE A 68 15.18 -18.09 -22.99
CA ILE A 68 15.76 -19.33 -22.47
C ILE A 68 15.26 -19.53 -21.03
N PRO A 69 14.82 -20.75 -20.65
CA PRO A 69 14.38 -21.02 -19.29
C PRO A 69 15.49 -20.81 -18.23
N PRO A 70 15.18 -20.25 -17.05
CA PRO A 70 16.07 -20.15 -15.91
C PRO A 70 16.87 -21.42 -15.59
N SER A 71 16.26 -22.61 -15.71
CA SER A 71 16.90 -23.90 -15.43
C SER A 71 18.17 -24.13 -16.25
N VAL A 72 18.23 -23.64 -17.49
CA VAL A 72 19.44 -23.71 -18.35
C VAL A 72 20.54 -22.80 -17.80
N GLY A 73 20.20 -21.58 -17.38
CA GLY A 73 21.13 -20.66 -16.72
C GLY A 73 21.67 -21.24 -15.42
N ILE A 74 20.79 -21.77 -14.56
CA ILE A 74 21.17 -22.42 -13.30
C ILE A 74 22.10 -23.61 -13.56
N ALA A 75 21.80 -24.43 -14.58
CA ALA A 75 22.64 -25.56 -14.98
C ALA A 75 24.02 -25.10 -15.47
N CYS A 76 24.11 -23.97 -16.20
CA CYS A 76 25.39 -23.38 -16.57
C CYS A 76 26.19 -22.92 -15.34
N LEU A 77 25.59 -22.18 -14.40
CA LEU A 77 26.31 -21.75 -13.19
C LEU A 77 26.78 -22.95 -12.35
N LYS A 78 25.97 -24.01 -12.26
CA LYS A 78 26.32 -25.24 -11.52
C LYS A 78 27.33 -26.13 -12.24
N SER A 79 27.58 -25.94 -13.54
CA SER A 79 28.64 -26.67 -14.26
C SER A 79 30.03 -26.05 -14.07
N VAL A 80 30.10 -24.86 -13.47
CA VAL A 80 31.37 -24.15 -13.19
C VAL A 80 32.14 -24.88 -12.08
N PRO A 81 33.37 -25.37 -12.36
CA PRO A 81 34.17 -26.10 -11.38
C PRO A 81 34.64 -25.18 -10.24
N LEU A 82 34.70 -25.72 -9.03
CA LEU A 82 35.18 -25.00 -7.84
C LEU A 82 36.67 -24.60 -7.97
N ASP A 83 36.97 -23.30 -7.86
CA ASP A 83 38.35 -22.78 -7.73
C ASP A 83 38.66 -22.40 -6.27
N LYS A 84 38.79 -23.45 -5.45
CA LYS A 84 39.08 -23.33 -4.01
C LYS A 84 40.26 -22.40 -3.70
N LYS A 85 41.28 -22.37 -4.58
CA LYS A 85 42.47 -21.55 -4.34
C LYS A 85 42.11 -20.07 -4.45
N ARG A 86 41.50 -19.67 -5.57
CA ARG A 86 41.09 -18.26 -5.77
C ARG A 86 39.99 -17.84 -4.83
N ASP A 87 39.11 -18.74 -4.41
CA ASP A 87 38.08 -18.44 -3.40
C ASP A 87 38.71 -18.05 -2.06
N LEU A 88 39.69 -18.81 -1.58
CA LEU A 88 40.42 -18.48 -0.35
C LEU A 88 41.19 -17.15 -0.49
N GLU A 89 41.84 -16.93 -1.63
CA GLU A 89 42.50 -15.67 -1.94
C GLU A 89 41.51 -14.50 -2.01
N LEU A 90 40.28 -14.72 -2.49
CA LEU A 90 39.23 -13.69 -2.52
C LEU A 90 38.79 -13.32 -1.09
N LEU A 91 38.62 -14.29 -0.20
CA LEU A 91 38.31 -14.01 1.21
C LEU A 91 39.42 -13.17 1.85
N ASP A 92 40.69 -13.53 1.62
CA ASP A 92 41.85 -12.76 2.09
C ASP A 92 41.88 -11.34 1.50
N TYR A 93 41.48 -11.19 0.24
CA TYR A 93 41.39 -9.90 -0.44
C TYR A 93 40.29 -9.00 0.16
N LEU A 94 39.12 -9.56 0.47
CA LEU A 94 37.96 -8.80 0.94
C LEU A 94 38.03 -8.42 2.42
N GLU A 95 38.68 -9.24 3.25
CA GLU A 95 38.72 -9.05 4.70
C GLU A 95 39.22 -7.66 5.14
N PRO A 96 40.33 -7.11 4.60
CA PRO A 96 40.76 -5.73 4.88
C PRO A 96 39.71 -4.66 4.54
N PHE A 97 38.98 -4.82 3.44
CA PHE A 97 37.92 -3.88 3.04
C PHE A 97 36.72 -3.97 3.98
N ILE A 98 36.31 -5.18 4.35
CA ILE A 98 35.23 -5.41 5.31
C ILE A 98 35.57 -4.78 6.66
N GLY A 99 36.84 -4.71 7.04
CA GLY A 99 37.28 -3.98 8.24
C GLY A 99 36.83 -2.51 8.31
N PHE A 100 36.56 -1.87 7.17
CA PHE A 100 36.01 -0.51 7.06
C PHE A 100 34.48 -0.44 7.14
N GLN A 101 33.76 -1.57 7.14
CA GLN A 101 32.32 -1.60 7.34
C GLN A 101 32.00 -1.14 8.77
N SER A 102 31.30 -0.02 8.88
CA SER A 102 31.11 0.66 10.16
C SER A 102 30.17 -0.06 11.13
N THR A 103 29.37 -1.01 10.66
CA THR A 103 28.26 -1.60 11.43
C THR A 103 28.49 -3.02 11.96
N LEU A 104 29.65 -3.64 11.72
CA LEU A 104 29.90 -5.07 11.95
C LEU A 104 29.51 -5.59 13.35
N GLU A 105 30.08 -5.03 14.42
CA GLU A 105 29.84 -5.51 15.79
C GLU A 105 28.38 -5.33 16.22
N ILE A 106 27.76 -4.22 15.80
CA ILE A 106 26.37 -3.92 16.13
C ILE A 106 25.41 -4.79 15.29
N LEU A 107 25.75 -5.13 14.05
CA LEU A 107 24.97 -6.05 13.23
C LEU A 107 24.94 -7.46 13.81
N ALA A 108 26.03 -7.92 14.43
CA ALA A 108 26.08 -9.26 15.03
C ALA A 108 25.10 -9.40 16.21
N ASP A 109 24.96 -8.36 17.05
CA ASP A 109 23.99 -8.30 18.15
C ASP A 109 23.24 -6.95 18.17
N PRO A 110 22.24 -6.77 17.28
CA PRO A 110 21.61 -5.48 17.07
C PRO A 110 20.60 -5.16 18.19
N PRO A 111 20.36 -3.88 18.48
CA PRO A 111 19.38 -3.48 19.48
C PRO A 111 17.97 -3.99 19.12
N LYS A 112 17.10 -4.10 20.13
CA LYS A 112 15.71 -4.54 19.94
C LYS A 112 14.91 -3.72 18.92
N GLU A 113 15.32 -2.48 18.67
CA GLU A 113 14.68 -1.56 17.71
C GLU A 113 15.02 -1.89 16.24
N TYR A 114 16.10 -2.64 15.99
CA TYR A 114 16.44 -3.13 14.66
C TYR A 114 15.48 -4.25 14.25
N LEU A 115 14.93 -4.16 13.05
CA LEU A 115 13.78 -4.98 12.63
C LEU A 115 14.17 -6.33 12.02
N PHE A 116 15.45 -6.49 11.64
CA PHE A 116 15.99 -7.74 11.11
C PHE A 116 16.74 -8.53 12.19
N PRO A 117 16.91 -9.85 11.98
CA PRO A 117 17.85 -10.63 12.77
C PRO A 117 19.28 -10.08 12.68
N GLY A 118 20.07 -10.29 13.72
CA GLY A 118 21.50 -9.99 13.67
C GLY A 118 22.25 -10.90 12.72
N VAL A 119 23.31 -10.39 12.12
CA VAL A 119 24.19 -11.09 11.18
C VAL A 119 25.63 -10.86 11.57
N ASP A 120 26.32 -11.95 11.91
CA ASP A 120 27.76 -11.96 12.14
C ASP A 120 28.49 -12.15 10.81
N VAL A 121 28.86 -11.04 10.18
CA VAL A 121 29.53 -11.02 8.87
C VAL A 121 30.91 -11.66 8.95
N LEU A 122 31.70 -11.34 9.98
CA LEU A 122 33.05 -11.89 10.13
C LEU A 122 33.00 -13.40 10.40
N GLY A 123 32.14 -13.85 11.32
CA GLY A 123 31.91 -15.28 11.55
C GLY A 123 31.29 -15.99 10.35
N GLY A 124 30.58 -15.28 9.47
CA GLY A 124 30.12 -15.78 8.18
C GLY A 124 31.27 -16.07 7.22
N PHE A 125 32.24 -15.15 7.11
CA PHE A 125 33.46 -15.36 6.33
C PHE A 125 34.27 -16.56 6.85
N ASP A 126 34.43 -16.69 8.17
CA ASP A 126 35.10 -17.84 8.78
C ASP A 126 34.42 -19.18 8.45
N LYS A 127 33.08 -19.19 8.40
CA LYS A 127 32.31 -20.38 8.01
C LYS A 127 32.53 -20.75 6.55
N ILE A 128 32.54 -19.77 5.64
CA ILE A 128 32.82 -20.00 4.21
C ILE A 128 34.24 -20.55 4.05
N ARG A 129 35.23 -19.92 4.70
CA ARG A 129 36.62 -20.38 4.72
C ARG A 129 36.73 -21.82 5.23
N SER A 130 36.10 -22.13 6.37
CA SER A 130 36.10 -23.47 6.95
C SER A 130 35.45 -24.50 6.02
N LYS A 131 34.35 -24.17 5.34
CA LYS A 131 33.72 -25.05 4.35
C LYS A 131 34.63 -25.32 3.16
N LEU A 132 35.31 -24.30 2.63
CA LEU A 132 36.29 -24.44 1.55
C LEU A 132 37.44 -25.35 1.97
N GLU A 133 38.07 -25.07 3.12
CA GLU A 133 39.19 -25.86 3.66
C GLU A 133 38.82 -27.33 3.84
N ASN A 134 37.60 -27.61 4.32
CA ASN A 134 37.07 -28.95 4.56
C ASN A 134 36.38 -29.61 3.35
N ASN A 135 36.50 -29.02 2.14
CA ASN A 135 35.93 -29.52 0.88
C ASN A 135 34.41 -29.81 0.99
N LYS A 136 33.65 -28.83 1.51
CA LYS A 136 32.19 -28.93 1.69
C LYS A 136 31.37 -28.28 0.57
N TYR A 137 32.04 -27.62 -0.37
CA TYR A 137 31.42 -27.10 -1.59
C TYR A 137 31.72 -28.02 -2.76
N GLU A 138 30.74 -28.19 -3.65
CA GLU A 138 30.88 -29.01 -4.86
C GLU A 138 31.14 -28.15 -6.10
N THR A 139 30.62 -26.92 -6.14
CA THR A 139 30.67 -26.03 -7.31
C THR A 139 31.04 -24.61 -6.92
N GLN A 140 31.55 -23.83 -7.89
CA GLN A 140 31.86 -22.41 -7.70
C GLN A 140 30.62 -21.58 -7.33
N TYR A 141 29.49 -21.95 -7.93
CA TYR A 141 28.19 -21.32 -7.71
C TYR A 141 27.76 -21.33 -6.22
N GLU A 142 27.99 -22.41 -5.50
CA GLU A 142 27.63 -22.51 -4.08
C GLU A 142 28.43 -21.53 -3.21
N VAL A 143 29.72 -21.38 -3.49
CA VAL A 143 30.61 -20.45 -2.75
C VAL A 143 30.17 -19.01 -2.99
N MET A 144 29.96 -18.64 -4.26
CA MET A 144 29.53 -17.29 -4.62
C MET A 144 28.13 -16.97 -4.08
N THR A 145 27.24 -17.97 -4.01
CA THR A 145 25.90 -17.81 -3.42
C THR A 145 25.96 -17.59 -1.92
N ASP A 146 26.75 -18.37 -1.17
CA ASP A 146 26.94 -18.19 0.27
C ASP A 146 27.57 -16.81 0.57
N LEU A 147 28.58 -16.40 -0.22
CA LEU A 147 29.21 -15.08 -0.11
C LEU A 147 28.20 -13.96 -0.34
N ARG A 148 27.45 -14.01 -1.45
CA ARG A 148 26.46 -12.99 -1.81
C ARG A 148 25.31 -12.91 -0.79
N SER A 149 24.86 -14.05 -0.28
CA SER A 149 23.82 -14.12 0.74
C SER A 149 24.26 -13.46 2.05
N LEU A 150 25.55 -13.59 2.42
CA LEU A 150 26.10 -12.96 3.61
C LEU A 150 26.10 -11.43 3.53
N PHE A 151 26.49 -10.86 2.38
CA PHE A 151 26.38 -9.41 2.15
C PHE A 151 24.92 -8.94 2.16
N ALA A 152 24.03 -9.64 1.46
CA ALA A 152 22.61 -9.28 1.40
C ALA A 152 21.94 -9.31 2.79
N ALA A 153 22.31 -10.27 3.64
CA ALA A 153 21.77 -10.42 4.99
C ALA A 153 22.09 -9.23 5.92
N ALA A 154 23.15 -8.45 5.63
CA ALA A 154 23.46 -7.23 6.37
C ALA A 154 22.39 -6.14 6.25
N ASN A 155 21.53 -6.20 5.22
CA ASN A 155 20.47 -5.22 4.93
C ASN A 155 20.97 -3.77 4.86
N ASP A 156 22.19 -3.60 4.34
CA ASP A 156 22.87 -2.32 4.21
C ASP A 156 23.21 -2.04 2.73
N GLY A 157 22.47 -1.14 2.09
CA GLY A 157 22.71 -0.76 0.70
C GLY A 157 24.08 -0.12 0.40
N HIS A 158 24.86 0.23 1.42
CA HIS A 158 26.25 0.70 1.29
C HIS A 158 27.29 -0.43 1.41
N PHE A 159 26.91 -1.65 1.76
CA PHE A 159 27.80 -2.80 1.96
C PHE A 159 27.54 -3.89 0.93
N ASP A 160 28.44 -4.08 -0.03
CA ASP A 160 28.24 -5.08 -1.07
C ASP A 160 29.53 -5.53 -1.78
N TYR A 161 29.52 -6.76 -2.27
CA TYR A 161 30.46 -7.29 -3.25
C TYR A 161 29.68 -8.17 -4.25
N PRO A 162 29.48 -7.73 -5.51
CA PRO A 162 28.72 -8.49 -6.51
C PRO A 162 29.62 -9.48 -7.26
N PRO A 163 29.58 -10.81 -7.00
CA PRO A 163 30.44 -11.75 -7.69
C PRO A 163 30.11 -11.80 -9.18
N ALA A 164 31.14 -11.82 -10.05
CA ALA A 164 30.95 -11.85 -11.50
C ALA A 164 30.04 -13.00 -11.94
N LEU A 165 30.28 -14.21 -11.42
CA LEU A 165 29.50 -15.41 -11.74
C LEU A 165 27.99 -15.21 -11.63
N LEU A 166 27.52 -14.60 -10.54
CA LEU A 166 26.10 -14.39 -10.26
C LEU A 166 25.51 -13.17 -10.95
N ASN A 167 26.33 -12.35 -11.62
CA ASN A 167 25.92 -11.14 -12.31
C ASN A 167 26.21 -11.21 -13.82
N ALA A 168 26.65 -12.36 -14.34
CA ALA A 168 26.82 -12.60 -15.77
C ALA A 168 25.48 -12.58 -16.53
N PHE A 169 24.41 -13.01 -15.86
CA PHE A 169 23.03 -12.85 -16.33
C PHE A 169 22.05 -12.81 -15.15
N TYR A 170 20.87 -12.27 -15.40
CA TYR A 170 19.75 -12.20 -14.46
C TYR A 170 18.54 -12.98 -14.99
N TYR A 171 17.62 -13.32 -14.09
CA TYR A 171 16.35 -13.94 -14.45
C TYR A 171 15.24 -12.87 -14.51
N ALA A 172 14.61 -12.72 -15.68
CA ALA A 172 13.47 -11.84 -15.89
C ALA A 172 12.14 -12.56 -15.67
N ARG A 173 11.26 -11.91 -14.90
CA ARG A 173 9.91 -12.33 -14.53
C ARG A 173 8.87 -11.45 -15.22
N ARG A 174 8.92 -11.37 -16.55
CA ARG A 174 8.07 -10.46 -17.36
C ARG A 174 6.58 -10.83 -17.21
N GLY A 175 5.86 -10.01 -16.44
CA GLY A 175 4.46 -10.27 -16.04
C GLY A 175 4.27 -10.57 -14.56
N VAL A 176 5.32 -10.40 -13.75
CA VAL A 176 5.27 -10.35 -12.29
C VAL A 176 5.48 -8.91 -11.83
N GLU A 177 4.67 -7.98 -12.35
CA GLU A 177 4.63 -6.57 -11.95
C GLU A 177 3.33 -6.29 -11.19
N PHE A 178 3.44 -5.80 -9.96
CA PHE A 178 2.29 -5.60 -9.07
C PHE A 178 2.14 -4.15 -8.58
N GLU A 179 0.93 -3.82 -8.14
CA GLU A 179 0.57 -2.62 -7.38
C GLU A 179 -0.12 -3.02 -6.07
N SER A 180 0.26 -2.38 -4.97
CA SER A 180 -0.37 -2.55 -3.66
C SER A 180 -1.40 -1.42 -3.46
N VAL A 181 -2.68 -1.76 -3.57
CA VAL A 181 -3.77 -0.77 -3.67
C VAL A 181 -4.77 -0.93 -2.52
N SER A 182 -4.97 0.16 -1.79
CA SER A 182 -5.98 0.33 -0.75
C SER A 182 -7.19 1.10 -1.28
N ALA A 183 -8.39 0.68 -0.86
CA ALA A 183 -9.65 1.34 -1.25
C ALA A 183 -9.73 2.82 -0.81
N ASN A 184 -9.08 3.18 0.30
CA ASN A 184 -9.17 4.54 0.85
C ASN A 184 -7.86 5.07 1.47
N GLY A 185 -6.78 4.31 1.36
CA GLY A 185 -5.45 4.66 1.88
C GLY A 185 -5.27 4.45 3.38
N ILE A 186 -6.29 3.98 4.11
CA ILE A 186 -6.18 3.61 5.54
C ILE A 186 -6.55 2.15 5.82
N ARG A 187 -7.27 1.49 4.91
CA ARG A 187 -7.52 0.05 4.94
C ARG A 187 -6.34 -0.72 4.38
N LEU A 188 -6.17 -1.96 4.83
CA LEU A 188 -5.13 -2.84 4.29
C LEU A 188 -5.29 -2.98 2.77
N PRO A 189 -4.19 -2.90 2.01
CA PRO A 189 -4.22 -2.99 0.55
C PRO A 189 -4.40 -4.43 0.07
N TYR A 190 -4.90 -4.59 -1.15
CA TYR A 190 -4.81 -5.81 -1.93
C TYR A 190 -3.73 -5.65 -3.01
N ILE A 191 -3.18 -6.78 -3.45
CA ILE A 191 -2.16 -6.81 -4.49
C ILE A 191 -2.84 -7.07 -5.83
N PHE A 192 -2.59 -6.20 -6.80
CA PHE A 192 -3.11 -6.30 -8.15
C PHE A 192 -1.98 -6.37 -9.16
N HIS A 193 -2.22 -7.01 -10.30
CA HIS A 193 -1.29 -6.98 -11.42
C HIS A 193 -1.37 -5.61 -12.14
N VAL A 194 -0.22 -5.02 -12.51
CA VAL A 194 -0.16 -3.65 -13.10
C VAL A 194 -1.02 -3.49 -14.36
N ILE A 195 -1.04 -4.48 -15.25
CA ILE A 195 -1.89 -4.44 -16.45
C ILE A 195 -3.38 -4.41 -16.09
N ASP A 196 -3.74 -5.09 -15.00
CA ASP A 196 -5.13 -5.22 -14.57
C ASP A 196 -5.65 -3.88 -14.03
N THR A 197 -4.85 -3.21 -13.19
CA THR A 197 -5.19 -1.86 -12.68
C THR A 197 -5.17 -0.79 -13.78
N SER A 198 -4.23 -0.88 -14.72
CA SER A 198 -4.14 0.04 -15.88
C SER A 198 -5.39 -0.02 -16.77
N ARG A 199 -5.90 -1.23 -17.08
CA ARG A 199 -7.16 -1.40 -17.82
C ARG A 199 -8.36 -0.84 -17.06
N GLY A 200 -8.42 -1.07 -15.74
CA GLY A 200 -9.45 -0.47 -14.88
C GLY A 200 -9.41 1.07 -14.88
N ASN A 201 -8.22 1.67 -14.93
CA ASN A 201 -8.03 3.13 -14.94
C ASN A 201 -8.49 3.80 -16.24
N GLN A 202 -8.60 3.06 -17.35
CA GLN A 202 -9.09 3.58 -18.63
C GLN A 202 -10.61 3.78 -18.67
N GLY A 203 -11.33 3.49 -17.58
CA GLY A 203 -12.77 3.74 -17.47
C GLY A 203 -13.61 2.81 -18.37
N LEU A 204 -13.06 1.66 -18.77
CA LEU A 204 -13.79 0.63 -19.48
C LEU A 204 -14.87 0.06 -18.56
N LEU A 205 -16.14 0.37 -18.85
CA LEU A 205 -17.31 0.10 -18.00
C LEU A 205 -17.57 -1.40 -17.73
N ASP A 206 -16.90 -2.29 -18.46
CA ASP A 206 -17.06 -3.74 -18.46
C ASP A 206 -15.92 -4.52 -17.78
N TYR A 207 -14.86 -3.84 -17.30
CA TYR A 207 -13.65 -4.51 -16.83
C TYR A 207 -13.32 -4.24 -15.35
N THR A 208 -13.45 -5.27 -14.50
CA THR A 208 -13.09 -5.23 -13.07
C THR A 208 -11.73 -5.87 -12.80
N PRO A 209 -10.74 -5.15 -12.25
CA PRO A 209 -9.50 -5.77 -11.82
C PRO A 209 -9.72 -6.79 -10.71
N SER A 210 -9.06 -7.94 -10.78
CA SER A 210 -9.08 -8.97 -9.75
C SER A 210 -7.77 -8.97 -8.99
N ALA A 211 -7.85 -8.95 -7.66
CA ALA A 211 -6.66 -9.10 -6.84
C ALA A 211 -5.98 -10.47 -7.09
N VAL A 212 -4.66 -10.49 -6.95
CA VAL A 212 -3.84 -11.70 -6.99
C VAL A 212 -4.07 -12.47 -5.70
N LYS A 213 -4.34 -13.77 -5.82
CA LYS A 213 -4.57 -14.66 -4.70
C LYS A 213 -3.27 -15.38 -4.29
N SER A 214 -2.57 -15.95 -5.25
CA SER A 214 -1.37 -16.75 -5.02
C SER A 214 -0.50 -16.86 -6.28
N ILE A 215 0.78 -17.16 -6.09
CA ILE A 215 1.72 -17.54 -7.15
C ILE A 215 2.19 -18.97 -6.82
N ASP A 216 2.02 -19.90 -7.75
CA ASP A 216 2.33 -21.33 -7.57
C ASP A 216 1.72 -21.98 -6.31
N GLY A 217 0.55 -21.47 -5.89
CA GLY A 217 -0.14 -21.93 -4.68
C GLY A 217 0.32 -21.25 -3.38
N THR A 218 1.42 -20.50 -3.39
CA THR A 218 1.86 -19.67 -2.26
C THR A 218 1.04 -18.39 -2.19
N PRO A 219 0.40 -18.06 -1.05
CA PRO A 219 -0.34 -16.82 -0.88
C PRO A 219 0.50 -15.60 -1.25
N ILE A 220 -0.08 -14.64 -1.99
CA ILE A 220 0.69 -13.50 -2.54
C ILE A 220 1.46 -12.70 -1.50
N ALA A 221 0.91 -12.54 -0.28
CA ALA A 221 1.58 -11.82 0.79
C ALA A 221 2.85 -12.54 1.27
N GLU A 222 2.81 -13.87 1.38
CA GLU A 222 3.94 -14.70 1.78
C GLU A 222 5.00 -14.72 0.69
N TRP A 223 4.59 -14.92 -0.57
CA TRP A 223 5.49 -14.89 -1.72
C TRP A 223 6.25 -13.56 -1.84
N LEU A 224 5.56 -12.43 -1.63
CA LEU A 224 6.20 -11.11 -1.67
C LEU A 224 7.14 -10.86 -0.48
N GLU A 225 6.80 -11.32 0.71
CA GLU A 225 7.71 -11.21 1.87
C GLU A 225 8.98 -12.06 1.67
N GLU A 226 8.84 -13.23 1.06
CA GLU A 226 9.98 -14.08 0.67
C GLU A 226 10.83 -13.39 -0.40
N ASP A 227 10.21 -12.86 -1.47
CA ASP A 227 10.93 -12.14 -2.54
C ASP A 227 11.66 -10.89 -2.04
N ALA A 228 11.07 -10.16 -1.08
CA ALA A 228 11.71 -9.00 -0.44
C ALA A 228 13.06 -9.38 0.19
N SER A 229 13.16 -10.58 0.77
CA SER A 229 14.34 -11.03 1.49
C SER A 229 15.53 -11.37 0.57
N PHE A 230 15.24 -11.67 -0.70
CA PHE A 230 16.25 -11.96 -1.73
C PHE A 230 16.79 -10.69 -2.43
N GLY A 231 16.44 -9.49 -1.98
CA GLY A 231 17.06 -8.28 -2.52
C GLY A 231 18.54 -8.17 -2.15
N THR A 232 19.38 -7.74 -3.09
CA THR A 232 20.85 -7.68 -2.89
C THR A 232 21.41 -6.30 -2.59
N SER A 233 20.54 -5.30 -2.50
CA SER A 233 20.84 -3.93 -2.04
C SER A 233 19.68 -3.45 -1.18
N ASN A 234 19.54 -4.11 -0.04
CA ASN A 234 18.36 -4.03 0.81
C ASN A 234 18.30 -2.74 1.64
N SER A 235 17.07 -2.31 1.91
CA SER A 235 16.78 -1.31 2.93
C SER A 235 16.83 -1.96 4.30
N GLN A 236 17.25 -1.23 5.33
CA GLN A 236 17.27 -1.74 6.72
C GLN A 236 15.87 -1.80 7.37
N ASP A 237 14.83 -1.45 6.63
CA ASP A 237 13.44 -1.53 7.04
C ASP A 237 12.64 -2.49 6.13
N PRO A 238 11.92 -3.48 6.68
CA PRO A 238 11.16 -4.45 5.90
C PRO A 238 9.97 -3.84 5.15
N ASP A 239 9.38 -2.74 5.63
CA ASP A 239 8.29 -2.06 4.91
C ASP A 239 8.83 -1.27 3.72
N ALA A 240 10.03 -0.69 3.83
CA ALA A 240 10.75 -0.08 2.72
C ALA A 240 11.20 -1.12 1.67
N GLN A 241 11.71 -2.29 2.10
CA GLN A 241 12.01 -3.41 1.19
C GLN A 241 10.75 -3.90 0.47
N TYR A 242 9.65 -4.06 1.20
CA TYR A 242 8.37 -4.48 0.63
C TYR A 242 7.85 -3.48 -0.40
N ASN A 243 7.98 -2.17 -0.14
CA ASN A 243 7.68 -1.16 -1.15
C ASN A 243 8.53 -1.32 -2.40
N GLY A 244 9.78 -1.81 -2.28
CA GLY A 244 10.72 -2.18 -3.35
C GLY A 244 10.09 -3.00 -4.47
N LEU A 245 9.15 -3.87 -4.10
CA LEU A 245 8.52 -4.88 -4.94
C LEU A 245 7.39 -4.37 -5.83
N PHE A 246 7.03 -3.08 -5.75
CA PHE A 246 5.91 -2.54 -6.50
C PHE A 246 6.36 -1.46 -7.48
N ALA A 247 5.67 -1.41 -8.61
CA ALA A 247 5.78 -0.28 -9.53
C ALA A 247 5.23 0.99 -8.85
N SER A 248 5.83 2.14 -9.12
CA SER A 248 5.30 3.44 -8.70
C SER A 248 5.78 4.55 -9.63
N ILE A 249 5.03 5.66 -9.70
CA ILE A 249 5.41 6.82 -10.53
C ILE A 249 6.79 7.38 -10.11
N PRO A 250 7.10 7.59 -8.82
CA PRO A 250 8.43 8.05 -8.40
C PRO A 250 9.56 7.11 -8.83
N ARG A 251 9.37 5.78 -8.75
CA ARG A 251 10.37 4.79 -9.22
C ARG A 251 10.61 4.89 -10.72
N GLY A 252 9.53 4.94 -11.50
CA GLY A 252 9.64 5.11 -12.96
C GLY A 252 10.38 6.39 -13.34
N ALA A 253 10.10 7.49 -12.63
CA ALA A 253 10.74 8.78 -12.87
C ALA A 253 12.26 8.81 -12.56
N VAL A 254 12.74 8.01 -11.61
CA VAL A 254 14.18 7.83 -11.35
C VAL A 254 14.84 6.76 -12.23
N GLY A 255 14.11 6.17 -13.17
CA GLY A 255 14.61 5.09 -14.02
C GLY A 255 14.78 3.75 -13.29
N SER A 256 14.00 3.50 -12.24
CA SER A 256 13.98 2.23 -11.50
C SER A 256 12.72 1.42 -11.85
N SER A 257 12.86 0.09 -11.94
CA SER A 257 11.74 -0.84 -12.01
C SER A 257 11.34 -1.38 -10.62
N SER A 258 10.25 -2.15 -10.58
CA SER A 258 9.95 -3.04 -9.45
C SER A 258 11.07 -4.08 -9.31
N SER A 259 11.46 -4.40 -8.07
CA SER A 259 12.40 -5.51 -7.82
C SER A 259 11.81 -6.89 -8.13
N THR A 260 10.48 -7.04 -8.20
CA THR A 260 9.84 -8.31 -8.58
C THR A 260 10.08 -8.68 -10.04
N LEU A 261 10.55 -7.75 -10.88
CA LEU A 261 10.70 -8.00 -12.31
C LEU A 261 11.96 -8.81 -12.63
N PHE A 262 13.01 -8.70 -11.82
CA PHE A 262 14.27 -9.39 -12.05
C PHE A 262 14.84 -9.94 -10.76
N THR A 263 15.64 -10.99 -10.85
CA THR A 263 16.37 -11.55 -9.73
C THR A 263 17.64 -12.23 -10.21
N GLN A 264 18.63 -12.30 -9.33
CA GLN A 264 19.87 -13.06 -9.55
C GLN A 264 19.84 -14.43 -8.83
N PHE A 265 18.80 -14.67 -8.02
CA PHE A 265 18.61 -15.94 -7.32
C PHE A 265 17.77 -16.91 -8.16
N GLU A 266 17.90 -18.21 -7.88
CA GLU A 266 17.18 -19.25 -8.61
C GLU A 266 15.67 -19.01 -8.57
N ILE A 267 15.03 -19.16 -9.73
CA ILE A 267 13.58 -19.13 -9.89
C ILE A 267 13.14 -20.29 -10.79
N PRO A 268 11.88 -20.75 -10.69
CA PRO A 268 11.35 -21.75 -11.61
C PRO A 268 11.29 -21.23 -13.05
N ASP A 269 11.16 -22.13 -14.01
CA ASP A 269 11.03 -21.77 -15.42
C ASP A 269 9.74 -21.02 -15.75
N THR A 270 8.68 -21.32 -14.99
CA THR A 270 7.38 -20.67 -15.12
C THR A 270 6.79 -20.33 -13.75
N TYR A 271 5.99 -19.26 -13.71
CA TYR A 271 5.12 -18.94 -12.57
C TYR A 271 3.66 -19.01 -13.00
N THR A 272 2.80 -19.56 -12.16
CA THR A 272 1.34 -19.51 -12.31
C THR A 272 0.73 -18.56 -11.30
N ILE A 273 0.27 -17.39 -11.77
CA ILE A 273 -0.48 -16.42 -10.98
C ILE A 273 -1.96 -16.81 -10.98
N GLU A 274 -2.54 -17.05 -9.80
CA GLU A 274 -3.98 -17.28 -9.62
C GLU A 274 -4.65 -16.03 -9.06
N PHE A 275 -5.78 -15.64 -9.66
CA PHE A 275 -6.56 -14.47 -9.28
C PHE A 275 -7.82 -14.87 -8.48
N HIS A 276 -8.36 -13.94 -7.68
CA HIS A 276 -9.57 -14.18 -6.88
C HIS A 276 -10.83 -14.49 -7.72
N ASN A 277 -10.91 -14.01 -8.96
CA ASN A 277 -11.98 -14.34 -9.91
C ASN A 277 -11.85 -15.77 -10.53
N GLY A 278 -10.77 -16.49 -10.21
CA GLY A 278 -10.49 -17.84 -10.73
C GLY A 278 -9.70 -17.89 -12.04
N SER A 279 -9.39 -16.75 -12.68
CA SER A 279 -8.48 -16.74 -13.82
C SER A 279 -7.05 -17.06 -13.40
N LYS A 280 -6.25 -17.54 -14.35
CA LYS A 280 -4.83 -17.83 -14.15
C LYS A 280 -4.01 -17.17 -15.26
N LEU A 281 -2.81 -16.72 -14.91
CA LEU A 281 -1.81 -16.20 -15.84
C LEU A 281 -0.52 -16.99 -15.64
N GLU A 282 -0.06 -17.61 -16.72
CA GLU A 282 1.22 -18.30 -16.77
C GLU A 282 2.29 -17.34 -17.28
N ILE A 283 3.38 -17.23 -16.54
CA ILE A 283 4.53 -16.38 -16.86
C ILE A 283 5.70 -17.28 -17.18
N VAL A 284 6.32 -17.08 -18.34
CA VAL A 284 7.55 -17.76 -18.73
C VAL A 284 8.72 -16.87 -18.38
N ASN A 285 9.60 -17.35 -17.50
CA ASN A 285 10.77 -16.62 -17.07
C ASN A 285 11.90 -16.75 -18.10
N GLN A 286 12.80 -15.76 -18.13
CA GLN A 286 13.78 -15.60 -19.21
C GLN A 286 15.16 -15.21 -18.66
N LEU A 287 16.21 -15.39 -19.47
CA LEU A 287 17.55 -14.91 -19.15
C LEU A 287 17.77 -13.50 -19.71
N VAL A 288 18.46 -12.66 -18.95
CA VAL A 288 18.83 -11.30 -19.31
C VAL A 288 20.34 -11.16 -19.15
N ILE A 289 21.02 -10.88 -20.24
CA ILE A 289 22.46 -10.67 -20.28
C ILE A 289 22.69 -9.15 -20.25
N PRO A 290 23.41 -8.61 -19.24
CA PRO A 290 23.73 -7.19 -19.15
C PRO A 290 24.55 -6.71 -20.35
N ALA A 291 24.42 -5.42 -20.68
CA ALA A 291 25.18 -4.80 -21.77
C ALA A 291 26.71 -4.84 -21.59
N THR A 292 27.17 -5.05 -20.36
CA THR A 292 28.58 -5.09 -19.96
C THR A 292 29.19 -6.49 -20.05
N VAL A 293 28.41 -7.51 -20.39
CA VAL A 293 28.83 -8.91 -20.42
C VAL A 293 28.80 -9.42 -21.86
N ASP A 294 29.90 -10.01 -22.31
CA ASP A 294 30.01 -10.72 -23.58
C ASP A 294 30.15 -12.22 -23.32
N LEU A 295 29.18 -13.00 -23.80
CA LEU A 295 29.15 -14.46 -23.64
C LEU A 295 29.54 -15.20 -24.92
N SER A 296 30.18 -14.53 -25.89
CA SER A 296 30.60 -15.16 -27.15
C SER A 296 31.76 -16.13 -26.95
N GLY A 297 31.76 -17.26 -27.67
CA GLY A 297 32.86 -18.23 -27.69
C GLY A 297 33.03 -19.08 -26.42
N ILE A 298 32.01 -19.19 -25.56
CA ILE A 298 32.06 -20.04 -24.37
C ILE A 298 31.63 -21.46 -24.75
N GLU A 299 32.48 -22.46 -24.49
CA GLU A 299 32.25 -23.86 -24.89
C GLU A 299 31.93 -24.79 -23.71
N SER A 300 32.21 -24.39 -22.47
CA SER A 300 32.03 -25.18 -21.26
C SER A 300 31.85 -24.32 -19.99
N GLY A 301 31.53 -24.94 -18.85
CA GLY A 301 31.54 -24.26 -17.55
C GLY A 301 32.93 -23.78 -17.10
N GLU A 302 34.00 -24.47 -17.52
CA GLU A 302 35.39 -24.06 -17.25
C GLU A 302 35.77 -22.81 -18.07
N ASP A 303 35.35 -22.76 -19.34
CA ASP A 303 35.50 -21.54 -20.15
C ASP A 303 34.71 -20.39 -19.54
N PHE A 304 33.46 -20.65 -19.10
CA PHE A 304 32.63 -19.64 -18.44
C PHE A 304 33.32 -19.07 -17.19
N HIS A 305 33.90 -19.93 -16.35
CA HIS A 305 34.71 -19.51 -15.19
C HIS A 305 35.82 -18.54 -15.59
N TYR A 306 36.61 -18.92 -16.60
CA TYR A 306 37.78 -18.17 -17.02
C TYR A 306 37.42 -16.82 -17.67
N TYR A 307 36.38 -16.78 -18.50
CA TYR A 307 35.97 -15.56 -19.19
C TYR A 307 35.24 -14.56 -18.28
N VAL A 308 34.46 -15.05 -17.31
CA VAL A 308 33.59 -14.21 -16.48
C VAL A 308 34.27 -13.79 -15.17
N GLU A 309 34.89 -14.73 -14.45
CA GLU A 309 35.43 -14.47 -13.11
C GLU A 309 36.93 -14.18 -13.10
N ILE A 310 37.67 -14.60 -14.12
CA ILE A 310 39.13 -14.45 -14.18
C ILE A 310 39.49 -13.33 -15.17
N THR A 311 40.53 -12.56 -14.86
CA THR A 311 41.01 -11.48 -15.74
C THR A 311 41.40 -12.04 -17.11
N PRO A 312 40.85 -11.53 -18.22
CA PRO A 312 41.34 -11.84 -19.55
C PRO A 312 42.77 -11.33 -19.70
N THR A 313 43.75 -12.23 -19.75
CA THR A 313 45.07 -11.91 -20.32
C THR A 313 44.91 -11.77 -21.83
N ASN A 314 44.92 -10.54 -22.34
CA ASN A 314 44.91 -10.15 -23.76
C ASN A 314 43.54 -10.05 -24.47
N THR A 315 42.79 -9.00 -24.16
CA THR A 315 41.96 -8.36 -25.19
C THR A 315 42.52 -6.95 -25.44
N THR A 316 43.12 -6.77 -26.61
CA THR A 316 43.52 -5.48 -27.16
C THR A 316 42.33 -4.54 -27.15
N THR A 317 42.39 -3.56 -26.25
CA THR A 317 41.50 -2.41 -26.21
C THR A 317 41.87 -1.50 -27.38
N GLU A 318 41.25 -1.71 -28.54
CA GLU A 318 40.93 -0.54 -29.36
C GLU A 318 39.77 0.16 -28.65
N GLU A 319 40.03 1.35 -28.10
CA GLU A 319 38.97 2.25 -27.67
C GLU A 319 38.01 2.47 -28.85
N PRO A 320 36.70 2.29 -28.69
CA PRO A 320 35.74 2.71 -29.69
C PRO A 320 35.92 4.21 -29.91
N SER A 321 36.20 4.61 -31.15
CA SER A 321 36.35 6.03 -31.48
C SER A 321 35.10 6.77 -31.04
N ALA A 322 35.28 7.82 -30.24
CA ALA A 322 34.24 8.75 -29.83
C ALA A 322 33.76 9.55 -31.06
N ASN A 323 32.96 8.93 -31.93
CA ASN A 323 32.28 9.61 -33.03
C ASN A 323 31.13 8.74 -33.54
N GLU A 324 30.05 8.69 -32.77
CA GLU A 324 28.68 8.70 -33.29
C GLU A 324 27.71 9.11 -32.17
N ARG A 325 27.87 10.34 -31.68
CA ARG A 325 26.81 10.99 -30.89
C ARG A 325 25.87 11.71 -31.83
N ARG A 326 24.79 11.03 -32.22
CA ARG A 326 23.54 11.73 -32.52
C ARG A 326 22.32 10.84 -32.28
N SER A 327 21.71 11.02 -31.11
CA SER A 327 20.31 11.42 -31.07
C SER A 327 20.12 12.30 -29.86
N THR A 328 19.94 13.59 -30.12
CA THR A 328 19.22 14.51 -29.25
C THR A 328 17.85 13.90 -29.02
N GLN A 329 17.69 13.12 -27.94
CA GLN A 329 16.37 12.80 -27.46
C GLN A 329 15.74 14.12 -27.03
N GLU A 330 14.59 14.38 -27.62
CA GLU A 330 13.79 15.59 -27.46
C GLU A 330 13.73 15.98 -25.98
N THR A 331 13.88 17.29 -25.75
CA THR A 331 13.53 17.94 -24.50
C THR A 331 12.05 17.70 -24.25
N ASP A 332 11.70 16.55 -23.69
CA ASP A 332 10.41 16.40 -23.07
C ASP A 332 10.44 17.30 -21.82
N ASP A 333 9.63 18.36 -21.87
CA ASP A 333 9.55 19.38 -20.82
C ASP A 333 9.17 18.73 -19.47
N ASP A 334 8.54 17.55 -19.50
CA ASP A 334 7.89 16.93 -18.36
C ASP A 334 8.63 15.70 -17.82
N LEU A 335 8.57 15.53 -16.49
CA LEU A 335 9.11 14.38 -15.78
C LEU A 335 8.08 13.22 -15.90
N PRO A 336 8.48 11.97 -16.25
CA PRO A 336 7.52 10.90 -16.54
C PRO A 336 6.51 10.66 -15.41
N GLY A 337 5.21 10.79 -15.74
CA GLY A 337 4.09 10.61 -14.80
C GLY A 337 3.87 11.76 -13.80
N TYR A 338 4.71 12.79 -13.80
CA TYR A 338 4.54 14.01 -13.01
C TYR A 338 3.83 15.10 -13.82
N PRO A 339 3.12 16.03 -13.16
CA PRO A 339 2.58 17.19 -13.84
C PRO A 339 3.70 18.11 -14.34
N LYS A 340 3.35 19.08 -15.18
CA LYS A 340 4.29 20.12 -15.61
C LYS A 340 4.85 20.89 -14.41
N PRO A 341 6.18 20.92 -14.19
CA PRO A 341 6.79 21.65 -13.09
C PRO A 341 6.74 23.17 -13.29
N LEU A 342 6.76 23.92 -12.20
CA LEU A 342 7.06 25.35 -12.22
C LEU A 342 8.49 25.57 -12.74
N VAL A 343 9.42 24.78 -12.20
CA VAL A 343 10.83 24.77 -12.54
C VAL A 343 11.41 23.41 -12.13
N LYS A 344 12.36 22.90 -12.92
CA LYS A 344 13.09 21.67 -12.63
C LYS A 344 14.57 21.84 -12.95
N GLN A 345 15.37 21.00 -12.31
CA GLN A 345 16.78 20.82 -12.65
C GLN A 345 16.91 20.12 -14.01
N SER A 346 17.98 20.40 -14.76
CA SER A 346 18.19 19.80 -16.09
C SER A 346 18.25 18.26 -16.08
N SER A 347 18.74 17.69 -14.99
CA SER A 347 18.86 16.25 -14.77
C SER A 347 17.66 15.63 -14.04
N ASN A 348 16.51 16.33 -13.98
CA ASN A 348 15.24 15.84 -13.42
C ASN A 348 15.24 15.45 -11.92
N ALA A 349 16.36 15.59 -11.21
CA ALA A 349 16.50 15.12 -9.82
C ALA A 349 15.72 15.96 -8.79
N VAL A 350 15.70 17.29 -8.98
CA VAL A 350 14.94 18.24 -8.15
C VAL A 350 13.95 19.02 -9.01
N SER A 351 12.68 19.05 -8.60
CA SER A 351 11.62 19.77 -9.30
C SER A 351 10.64 20.44 -8.31
N ALA A 352 10.02 21.52 -8.75
CA ALA A 352 9.15 22.34 -7.92
C ALA A 352 7.77 22.56 -8.58
N TYR A 353 6.72 22.56 -7.76
CA TYR A 353 5.33 22.64 -8.22
C TYR A 353 4.49 23.57 -7.35
N LEU A 354 3.45 24.16 -7.95
CA LEU A 354 2.37 24.87 -7.25
C LEU A 354 1.06 24.14 -7.53
N LEU A 355 0.37 23.68 -6.48
CA LEU A 355 -0.85 22.88 -6.69
C LEU A 355 -2.04 23.76 -7.12
N ASN A 356 -2.82 23.34 -8.11
CA ASN A 356 -3.91 24.17 -8.65
C ASN A 356 -5.30 23.59 -8.31
N GLY A 357 -6.12 24.34 -7.58
CA GLY A 357 -7.49 23.96 -7.18
C GLY A 357 -7.92 24.72 -5.93
N GLU A 358 -9.22 24.97 -5.75
CA GLU A 358 -9.72 25.83 -4.67
C GLU A 358 -9.28 25.34 -3.27
N ASP A 359 -9.25 24.02 -3.08
CA ASP A 359 -8.94 23.39 -1.79
C ASP A 359 -7.43 23.28 -1.48
N TYR A 360 -6.54 23.64 -2.43
CA TYR A 360 -5.09 23.49 -2.23
C TYR A 360 -4.18 24.51 -2.92
N LYS A 361 -4.74 25.70 -3.18
CA LYS A 361 -4.04 26.87 -3.72
C LYS A 361 -3.02 27.55 -2.77
N ASP A 362 -2.91 27.07 -1.54
CA ASP A 362 -1.98 27.52 -0.49
C ASP A 362 -0.74 26.61 -0.38
N THR A 363 -0.67 25.51 -1.14
CA THR A 363 0.40 24.50 -1.03
C THR A 363 1.38 24.54 -2.20
N ALA A 364 2.68 24.58 -1.89
CA ALA A 364 3.79 24.34 -2.79
C ALA A 364 4.37 22.93 -2.58
N VAL A 365 5.01 22.37 -3.61
CA VAL A 365 5.68 21.06 -3.52
C VAL A 365 7.11 21.18 -4.02
N LEU A 366 8.04 20.64 -3.24
CA LEU A 366 9.42 20.38 -3.63
C LEU A 366 9.59 18.85 -3.75
N SER A 367 9.73 18.36 -4.98
CA SER A 367 10.00 16.95 -5.25
C SER A 367 11.51 16.75 -5.41
N ILE A 368 12.09 15.91 -4.55
CA ILE A 368 13.50 15.54 -4.57
C ILE A 368 13.54 14.04 -4.81
N LEU A 369 13.65 13.66 -6.08
CA LEU A 369 13.69 12.25 -6.48
C LEU A 369 15.07 11.63 -6.28
N SER A 370 16.12 12.44 -6.35
CA SER A 370 17.50 12.00 -6.18
C SER A 370 18.39 13.17 -5.76
N PHE A 371 19.50 12.89 -5.07
CA PHE A 371 20.60 13.86 -4.86
C PHE A 371 21.75 13.62 -5.85
N LEU A 372 21.47 12.89 -6.93
CA LEU A 372 22.33 12.69 -8.10
C LEU A 372 21.59 13.04 -9.39
N PRO A 373 22.31 13.32 -10.49
CA PRO A 373 21.67 13.48 -11.79
C PRO A 373 20.96 12.20 -12.23
N ILE A 374 19.70 12.32 -12.65
CA ILE A 374 18.94 11.20 -13.24
C ILE A 374 19.28 11.12 -14.74
N GLY A 375 19.57 9.92 -15.24
CA GLY A 375 19.85 9.68 -16.66
C GLY A 375 21.28 9.98 -17.11
N ILE A 376 22.20 10.29 -16.19
CA ILE A 376 23.63 10.45 -16.49
C ILE A 376 24.38 9.29 -15.86
N ASP A 377 25.17 8.59 -16.67
CA ASP A 377 26.18 7.67 -16.16
C ASP A 377 27.35 8.47 -15.59
N ILE A 378 27.59 8.29 -14.30
CA ILE A 378 28.60 9.02 -13.54
C ILE A 378 29.95 8.30 -13.54
N SER A 379 30.07 7.05 -14.04
CA SER A 379 31.39 6.37 -14.16
C SER A 379 32.12 6.91 -15.36
N ASN A 380 31.35 7.20 -16.40
CA ASN A 380 31.81 7.84 -17.61
C ASN A 380 30.97 9.09 -17.88
N PRO A 381 31.08 10.12 -17.01
CA PRO A 381 30.29 11.32 -17.15
C PRO A 381 30.65 12.01 -18.48
N PRO A 382 29.67 12.62 -19.17
CA PRO A 382 29.96 13.48 -20.31
C PRO A 382 31.05 14.51 -19.96
N ALA A 383 31.94 14.80 -20.90
CA ALA A 383 33.09 15.69 -20.65
C ALA A 383 32.70 17.10 -20.14
N ASP A 384 31.46 17.53 -20.36
CA ASP A 384 30.90 18.81 -19.92
C ASP A 384 30.10 18.72 -18.60
N PHE A 385 29.97 17.54 -17.99
CA PHE A 385 29.29 17.36 -16.71
C PHE A 385 30.11 17.94 -15.55
N SER A 386 29.44 18.64 -14.65
CA SER A 386 30.02 19.19 -13.43
C SER A 386 29.08 18.97 -12.25
N MET A 387 29.58 18.27 -11.22
CA MET A 387 28.84 18.07 -9.97
C MET A 387 28.50 19.41 -9.30
N THR A 388 29.41 20.38 -9.36
CA THR A 388 29.19 21.74 -8.85
C THR A 388 28.02 22.40 -9.57
N LYS A 389 27.97 22.34 -10.91
CA LYS A 389 26.86 22.88 -11.70
C LYS A 389 25.54 22.19 -11.34
N PHE A 390 25.54 20.86 -11.21
CA PHE A 390 24.38 20.10 -10.74
C PHE A 390 23.86 20.65 -9.41
N ILE A 391 24.72 20.79 -8.39
CA ILE A 391 24.30 21.30 -7.07
C ILE A 391 23.72 22.72 -7.17
N LEU A 392 24.35 23.60 -7.94
CA LEU A 392 23.91 25.00 -8.12
C LEU A 392 22.55 25.09 -8.83
N GLU A 393 22.29 24.24 -9.83
CA GLU A 393 20.97 24.19 -10.47
C GLU A 393 19.88 23.74 -9.48
N GLY A 394 20.17 22.74 -8.64
CA GLY A 394 19.25 22.30 -7.59
C GLY A 394 18.90 23.43 -6.59
N GLN A 395 19.90 24.22 -6.18
CA GLN A 395 19.67 25.42 -5.36
C GLN A 395 18.79 26.45 -6.06
N ALA A 396 19.03 26.69 -7.36
CA ALA A 396 18.28 27.65 -8.15
C ALA A 396 16.79 27.27 -8.27
N VAL A 397 16.47 25.98 -8.43
CA VAL A 397 15.09 25.45 -8.43
C VAL A 397 14.36 25.83 -7.15
N ILE A 398 15.01 25.68 -6.00
CA ILE A 398 14.41 25.94 -4.68
C ILE A 398 14.25 27.44 -4.43
N LEU A 399 15.23 28.25 -4.81
CA LEU A 399 15.11 29.72 -4.72
C LEU A 399 13.95 30.24 -5.56
N GLN A 400 13.74 29.67 -6.76
CA GLN A 400 12.60 29.98 -7.61
C GLN A 400 11.28 29.54 -6.98
N LEU A 401 11.22 28.34 -6.38
CA LEU A 401 10.06 27.88 -5.63
C LEU A 401 9.71 28.82 -4.48
N ILE A 402 10.70 29.20 -3.66
CA ILE A 402 10.54 30.13 -2.54
C ILE A 402 9.97 31.47 -3.05
N LYS A 403 10.52 32.01 -4.14
CA LYS A 403 10.07 33.27 -4.74
C LYS A 403 8.62 33.17 -5.22
N ALA A 404 8.29 32.10 -5.95
CA ALA A 404 6.95 31.90 -6.49
C ALA A 404 5.91 31.64 -5.40
N ALA A 405 6.26 30.85 -4.38
CA ALA A 405 5.41 30.57 -3.23
C ALA A 405 5.07 31.85 -2.46
N LYS A 406 6.07 32.70 -2.18
CA LYS A 406 5.86 34.02 -1.56
C LYS A 406 4.99 34.92 -2.41
N ALA A 407 5.23 34.98 -3.72
CA ALA A 407 4.46 35.82 -4.65
C ALA A 407 2.98 35.38 -4.78
N THR A 408 2.68 34.10 -4.55
CA THR A 408 1.35 33.52 -4.73
C THR A 408 0.64 33.16 -3.43
N GLY A 409 1.22 33.50 -2.26
CA GLY A 409 0.61 33.26 -0.96
C GLY A 409 0.56 31.78 -0.54
N ARG A 410 1.56 30.98 -0.95
CA ARG A 410 1.66 29.54 -0.67
C ARG A 410 2.37 29.32 0.66
N ASP A 411 1.61 29.24 1.73
CA ASP A 411 2.14 29.13 3.09
C ASP A 411 2.40 27.70 3.56
N LYS A 412 2.04 26.67 2.77
CA LYS A 412 2.31 25.25 3.05
C LYS A 412 3.33 24.67 2.06
N LEU A 413 4.19 23.78 2.55
CA LEU A 413 5.19 23.07 1.74
C LEU A 413 5.07 21.55 1.96
N ILE A 414 4.99 20.82 0.85
CA ILE A 414 5.24 19.37 0.83
C ILE A 414 6.65 19.15 0.28
N ILE A 415 7.46 18.38 1.00
CA ILE A 415 8.74 17.88 0.50
C ILE A 415 8.55 16.40 0.16
N ASP A 416 8.47 16.08 -1.12
CA ASP A 416 8.31 14.71 -1.60
C ASP A 416 9.69 14.09 -1.88
N MET A 417 10.02 13.02 -1.15
CA MET A 417 11.24 12.24 -1.31
C MET A 417 10.93 10.76 -1.56
N SER A 418 9.76 10.43 -2.12
CA SER A 418 9.44 9.07 -2.56
C SER A 418 10.47 8.56 -3.59
N ALA A 419 10.83 7.28 -3.49
CA ALA A 419 11.86 6.61 -4.28
C ALA A 419 13.30 7.16 -4.17
N ASN A 420 13.59 8.07 -3.23
CA ASN A 420 14.89 8.72 -3.13
C ASN A 420 15.96 7.84 -2.45
N GLY A 421 16.95 7.40 -3.22
CA GLY A 421 18.08 6.57 -2.73
C GLY A 421 19.25 7.34 -2.13
N GLY A 422 19.22 8.67 -2.08
CA GLY A 422 20.32 9.51 -1.61
C GLY A 422 21.13 10.15 -2.73
N GLY A 423 22.41 10.44 -2.46
CA GLY A 423 23.28 11.18 -3.37
C GLY A 423 24.19 12.19 -2.66
N SER A 424 24.37 13.35 -3.29
CA SER A 424 25.21 14.42 -2.76
C SER A 424 24.73 14.93 -1.40
N VAL A 425 25.51 14.64 -0.36
CA VAL A 425 25.34 15.19 0.99
C VAL A 425 25.44 16.73 0.99
N VAL A 426 26.25 17.28 0.09
CA VAL A 426 26.41 18.73 -0.09
C VAL A 426 25.11 19.38 -0.58
N LEU A 427 24.43 18.76 -1.55
CA LEU A 427 23.10 19.23 -1.99
C LEU A 427 22.06 19.11 -0.85
N ALA A 428 22.09 18.02 -0.07
CA ALA A 428 21.24 17.89 1.11
C ALA A 428 21.45 19.00 2.14
N HIS A 429 22.71 19.32 2.48
CA HIS A 429 23.04 20.43 3.38
C HIS A 429 22.65 21.80 2.81
N SER A 430 22.86 22.02 1.50
CA SER A 430 22.39 23.20 0.78
C SER A 430 20.88 23.40 0.93
N ILE A 431 20.10 22.35 0.71
CA ILE A 431 18.64 22.39 0.83
C ILE A 431 18.23 22.73 2.26
N TYR A 432 18.81 22.04 3.25
CA TYR A 432 18.55 22.31 4.66
C TYR A 432 18.80 23.79 4.99
N ARG A 433 19.90 24.37 4.51
CA ARG A 433 20.22 25.78 4.75
C ARG A 433 19.30 26.76 4.04
N LEU A 434 18.84 26.46 2.83
CA LEU A 434 17.87 27.31 2.11
C LEU A 434 16.51 27.33 2.82
N LEU A 435 16.12 26.22 3.44
CA LEU A 435 14.89 26.12 4.24
C LEU A 435 15.06 26.71 5.64
N PHE A 436 16.21 26.49 6.27
CA PHE A 436 16.54 26.92 7.63
C PHE A 436 17.95 27.55 7.70
N PRO A 437 18.09 28.84 7.32
CA PRO A 437 19.39 29.50 7.24
C PRO A 437 20.17 29.55 8.56
N LYS A 438 19.47 29.49 9.70
CA LYS A 438 20.05 29.49 11.06
C LYS A 438 20.04 28.10 11.72
N GLY A 439 19.64 27.06 10.99
CA GLY A 439 19.63 25.69 11.52
C GLY A 439 21.05 25.18 11.78
N GLU A 440 21.22 24.49 12.91
CA GLU A 440 22.47 23.83 13.27
C GLU A 440 22.57 22.45 12.60
N PHE A 441 23.80 21.97 12.37
CA PHE A 441 24.05 20.61 11.88
C PHE A 441 24.35 19.71 13.08
N THR A 442 23.37 18.91 13.49
CA THR A 442 23.39 18.10 14.73
C THR A 442 23.71 16.62 14.46
N GLY A 443 24.15 16.29 13.25
CA GLY A 443 24.49 14.94 12.81
C GLY A 443 26.00 14.73 12.80
N TRP A 444 26.48 13.69 13.48
CA TRP A 444 27.90 13.41 13.69
C TRP A 444 28.31 12.09 13.06
N ASP A 445 29.54 12.00 12.59
CA ASP A 445 30.08 10.82 11.94
C ASP A 445 31.14 10.15 12.79
N ARG A 446 31.23 8.82 12.69
CA ARG A 446 32.34 8.02 13.22
C ARG A 446 32.70 6.90 12.26
N TYR A 447 34.00 6.62 12.13
CA TYR A 447 34.48 5.37 11.55
C TYR A 447 34.51 4.29 12.63
N ARG A 448 34.34 3.03 12.21
CA ARG A 448 34.77 1.87 13.01
C ARG A 448 36.30 1.87 13.07
N ALA A 449 36.83 1.73 14.28
CA ALA A 449 38.27 1.60 14.48
C ALA A 449 38.76 0.27 13.89
N ASN A 450 39.82 0.33 13.09
CA ASN A 450 40.44 -0.85 12.50
C ASN A 450 41.95 -0.60 12.34
N PRO A 451 42.78 -1.66 12.30
CA PRO A 451 44.24 -1.50 12.31
C PRO A 451 44.80 -0.72 11.11
N ALA A 452 44.17 -0.80 9.94
CA ALA A 452 44.61 -0.02 8.77
C ALA A 452 44.35 1.48 8.94
N LEU A 453 43.19 1.85 9.50
CA LEU A 453 42.87 3.24 9.81
C LEU A 453 43.75 3.79 10.94
N GLU A 454 44.08 2.97 11.94
CA GLU A 454 45.02 3.30 13.02
C GLU A 454 46.39 3.66 12.47
N ALA A 455 46.98 2.71 11.74
CA ALA A 455 48.29 2.86 11.15
C ALA A 455 48.31 4.06 10.19
N ALA A 456 47.28 4.24 9.36
CA ALA A 456 47.21 5.39 8.46
C ALA A 456 47.15 6.74 9.21
N ALA A 457 46.42 6.80 10.31
CA ALA A 457 46.30 8.01 11.13
C ALA A 457 47.61 8.33 11.87
N GLU A 458 48.39 7.32 12.26
CA GLU A 458 49.69 7.52 12.91
C GLU A 458 50.80 7.90 11.92
N ILE A 459 50.78 7.35 10.71
CA ILE A 459 51.82 7.56 9.69
C ILE A 459 51.72 8.94 9.06
N ASP A 460 50.53 9.29 8.54
CA ASP A 460 50.31 10.54 7.81
C ASP A 460 48.85 10.99 7.90
N TYR A 461 48.53 11.61 9.03
CA TYR A 461 47.19 12.09 9.30
C TYR A 461 46.71 13.14 8.30
N ASP A 462 47.57 14.05 7.83
CA ASP A 462 47.19 15.13 6.93
C ASP A 462 46.73 14.58 5.58
N ASN A 463 47.47 13.63 5.00
CA ASN A 463 47.05 12.98 3.76
C ASN A 463 45.83 12.07 3.95
N LEU A 464 45.66 11.46 5.13
CA LEU A 464 44.46 10.71 5.47
C LEU A 464 43.22 11.61 5.54
N VAL A 465 43.35 12.82 6.09
CA VAL A 465 42.29 13.84 6.13
C VAL A 465 41.87 14.23 4.72
N LYS A 466 42.85 14.54 3.85
CA LYS A 466 42.63 14.93 2.46
C LYS A 466 42.09 13.82 1.58
N SER A 467 42.46 12.56 1.84
CA SER A 467 42.11 11.43 0.96
C SER A 467 40.87 10.67 1.42
N LEU A 468 40.57 10.64 2.72
CA LEU A 468 39.51 9.77 3.26
C LEU A 468 38.55 10.46 4.24
N ILE A 469 39.05 11.19 5.25
CA ILE A 469 38.22 11.64 6.39
C ILE A 469 37.30 12.80 6.02
N THR A 470 37.85 13.96 5.66
CA THR A 470 37.06 15.14 5.25
C THR A 470 37.09 15.33 3.75
N ARG A 471 38.04 14.68 3.06
CA ARG A 471 38.28 14.83 1.62
C ARG A 471 38.53 16.29 1.22
N SER A 472 39.16 17.02 2.13
CA SER A 472 39.45 18.45 2.02
C SER A 472 40.76 18.76 2.74
N GLU A 473 41.26 19.98 2.55
CA GLU A 473 42.42 20.52 3.28
C GLU A 473 42.10 20.84 4.76
N TYR A 474 40.83 20.70 5.18
CA TYR A 474 40.37 21.09 6.50
C TYR A 474 40.24 19.89 7.44
N TYR A 475 40.73 20.05 8.67
CA TYR A 475 40.63 19.05 9.71
C TYR A 475 39.17 18.80 10.15
N PRO A 476 38.84 17.56 10.56
CA PRO A 476 37.52 17.25 11.10
C PRO A 476 37.29 17.98 12.43
N VAL A 477 36.06 18.39 12.66
CA VAL A 477 35.64 19.15 13.86
C VAL A 477 34.87 18.23 14.79
N ALA A 478 35.26 18.14 16.05
CA ALA A 478 34.61 17.39 17.11
C ALA A 478 33.53 18.22 17.85
N PRO A 479 32.66 17.58 18.67
CA PRO A 479 31.69 18.29 19.50
C PRO A 479 32.32 19.41 20.32
N GLY A 480 31.66 20.58 20.32
CA GLY A 480 32.21 21.80 20.93
C GLY A 480 33.14 22.62 20.03
N ASN A 481 33.13 22.38 18.71
CA ASN A 481 33.92 23.11 17.70
C ASN A 481 35.44 22.99 17.89
N LYS A 482 35.92 21.83 18.38
CA LYS A 482 37.36 21.55 18.49
C LYS A 482 37.85 20.86 17.21
N TYR A 483 38.84 21.45 16.53
CA TYR A 483 39.53 20.78 15.43
C TYR A 483 40.35 19.59 15.95
N LEU A 484 40.28 18.46 15.24
CA LEU A 484 41.09 17.27 15.48
C LEU A 484 42.32 17.36 14.57
N GLU A 485 43.41 17.90 15.08
CA GLU A 485 44.62 18.22 14.28
C GLU A 485 45.63 17.06 14.24
N THR A 486 45.41 16.02 15.05
CA THR A 486 46.32 14.87 15.13
C THR A 486 45.58 13.55 14.97
N GLY A 487 46.26 12.56 14.36
CA GLY A 487 45.71 11.22 14.18
C GLY A 487 45.32 10.54 15.50
N LYS A 488 46.05 10.82 16.58
CA LYS A 488 45.73 10.30 17.92
C LYS A 488 44.44 10.88 18.50
N GLU A 489 44.18 12.18 18.31
CA GLU A 489 42.92 12.80 18.72
C GLU A 489 41.73 12.29 17.90
N PHE A 490 41.95 11.99 16.62
CA PHE A 490 40.92 11.43 15.76
C PHE A 490 40.63 9.94 16.05
N TYR A 491 41.66 9.10 16.12
CA TYR A 491 41.49 7.65 16.22
C TYR A 491 41.09 7.20 17.64
N GLY A 492 41.66 7.80 18.69
CA GLY A 492 41.24 7.58 20.07
C GLY A 492 42.29 6.97 21.00
N PRO A 493 41.85 6.23 22.04
CA PRO A 493 40.73 5.27 21.99
C PRO A 493 39.33 5.85 22.28
N TYR A 494 38.31 5.37 21.55
CA TYR A 494 36.89 5.57 21.86
C TYR A 494 36.12 4.26 21.70
N THR A 495 35.13 4.03 22.57
CA THR A 495 34.28 2.84 22.52
C THR A 495 32.82 3.23 22.72
N VAL A 496 31.96 2.82 21.78
CA VAL A 496 30.52 3.08 21.81
C VAL A 496 29.79 1.75 21.63
N LYS A 497 28.89 1.40 22.57
CA LYS A 497 28.08 0.17 22.53
C LYS A 497 28.87 -1.12 22.23
N GLY A 498 30.09 -1.23 22.77
CA GLY A 498 30.94 -2.41 22.61
C GLY A 498 31.75 -2.42 21.31
N GLN A 499 31.64 -1.39 20.48
CA GLN A 499 32.43 -1.19 19.27
C GLN A 499 33.52 -0.15 19.50
N ASN A 500 34.74 -0.42 19.04
CA ASN A 500 35.79 0.59 18.98
C ASN A 500 35.58 1.49 17.76
N VAL A 501 35.63 2.80 17.98
CA VAL A 501 35.29 3.82 16.99
C VAL A 501 36.27 4.99 17.05
N THR A 502 36.29 5.84 16.04
CA THR A 502 37.00 7.12 16.06
C THR A 502 36.24 8.16 16.89
N ALA A 503 36.84 9.32 17.13
CA ALA A 503 36.15 10.50 17.65
C ALA A 503 34.91 10.82 16.81
N ALA A 504 33.84 11.32 17.45
CA ALA A 504 32.73 11.93 16.72
C ALA A 504 33.24 13.17 16.01
N PHE A 505 32.91 13.31 14.73
CA PHE A 505 33.32 14.47 13.96
C PHE A 505 32.26 14.92 12.94
N GLN A 506 32.44 16.12 12.43
CA GLN A 506 31.79 16.65 11.24
C GLN A 506 32.85 17.36 10.38
N THR A 507 32.55 17.54 9.09
CA THR A 507 33.30 18.53 8.30
C THR A 507 32.91 19.94 8.71
N ASP A 508 33.89 20.84 8.75
CA ASP A 508 33.65 22.24 9.07
C ASP A 508 32.69 22.87 8.04
N LYS A 509 31.55 23.34 8.53
CA LYS A 509 30.48 23.93 7.69
C LYS A 509 30.71 25.41 7.38
N THR A 510 31.78 26.00 7.90
CA THR A 510 32.13 27.41 7.70
C THR A 510 33.17 27.63 6.61
N VAL A 511 33.79 26.55 6.14
CA VAL A 511 34.85 26.57 5.11
C VAL A 511 34.36 25.97 3.78
N PRO A 512 35.03 26.30 2.66
CA PRO A 512 34.86 25.61 1.39
C PRO A 512 34.99 24.10 1.54
N TRP A 513 34.19 23.33 0.81
CA TRP A 513 34.36 21.87 0.76
C TRP A 513 35.64 21.49 -0.01
N ASP A 514 35.97 22.27 -1.04
CA ASP A 514 37.14 22.14 -1.91
C ASP A 514 37.62 23.57 -2.22
N GLU A 515 38.92 23.80 -2.36
CA GLU A 515 39.48 25.11 -2.73
C GLU A 515 38.87 25.67 -4.04
N SER A 516 38.42 24.79 -4.93
CA SER A 516 37.74 25.10 -6.19
C SER A 516 36.22 25.28 -6.07
N ILE A 517 35.62 24.95 -4.92
CA ILE A 517 34.17 24.96 -4.67
C ILE A 517 33.84 25.93 -3.53
N PRO A 518 33.20 27.08 -3.81
CA PRO A 518 32.92 28.10 -2.80
C PRO A 518 32.18 27.59 -1.56
N ALA A 519 32.52 28.13 -0.38
CA ALA A 519 31.90 27.80 0.91
C ALA A 519 30.36 27.89 0.92
N TYR A 520 29.78 28.77 0.10
CA TYR A 520 28.32 28.94 0.06
C TYR A 520 27.57 27.70 -0.44
N ILE A 521 28.25 26.77 -1.12
CA ILE A 521 27.72 25.47 -1.52
C ILE A 521 27.51 24.54 -0.30
N ASN A 522 28.21 24.79 0.82
CA ASN A 522 27.90 24.19 2.13
C ASN A 522 26.79 24.96 2.88
N GLY A 523 26.14 25.93 2.22
CA GLY A 523 25.15 26.80 2.82
C GLY A 523 25.76 27.98 3.61
N PHE A 524 27.05 28.29 3.45
CA PHE A 524 27.64 29.41 4.17
C PHE A 524 28.58 30.23 3.28
N ASP A 525 28.19 31.44 2.92
CA ASP A 525 29.09 32.40 2.28
C ASP A 525 29.64 33.35 3.34
N PRO A 526 30.94 33.28 3.70
CA PRO A 526 31.53 34.24 4.64
C PRO A 526 31.64 35.65 4.05
N GLU A 527 31.64 35.81 2.71
CA GLU A 527 31.83 37.09 2.03
C GLU A 527 30.54 37.67 1.41
N ARG A 528 29.43 36.91 1.38
CA ARG A 528 28.12 37.37 0.88
C ARG A 528 26.97 37.13 1.88
N LYS A 529 25.94 37.99 1.80
CA LYS A 529 24.69 37.80 2.56
C LYS A 529 24.11 36.40 2.29
N PRO A 530 23.49 35.76 3.29
CA PRO A 530 22.85 34.46 3.08
C PRO A 530 21.81 34.54 1.96
N LEU A 531 21.81 33.56 1.06
CA LEU A 531 20.90 33.49 -0.11
C LEU A 531 19.43 33.62 0.31
N VAL A 532 19.11 33.12 1.50
CA VAL A 532 17.83 33.25 2.18
C VAL A 532 18.09 33.77 3.59
N ALA A 533 17.51 34.93 3.95
CA ALA A 533 17.76 35.56 5.24
C ALA A 533 16.97 34.92 6.40
N GLU A 534 15.76 34.43 6.11
CA GLU A 534 14.84 33.83 7.09
C GLU A 534 14.14 32.61 6.48
N ALA A 535 13.79 31.65 7.34
CA ALA A 535 13.11 30.42 6.92
C ALA A 535 11.86 30.75 6.08
N PRO A 536 11.73 30.23 4.84
CA PRO A 536 10.64 30.62 3.96
C PRO A 536 9.26 30.08 4.39
N TRP A 537 9.25 29.00 5.19
CA TRP A 537 8.07 28.41 5.80
C TRP A 537 8.32 28.15 7.29
N LYS A 538 7.24 28.15 8.08
CA LYS A 538 7.30 27.68 9.47
C LYS A 538 7.37 26.16 9.52
N PRO A 539 8.06 25.53 10.48
CA PRO A 539 8.14 24.07 10.58
C PRO A 539 6.78 23.36 10.56
N GLU A 540 5.77 23.89 11.25
CA GLU A 540 4.41 23.33 11.29
C GLU A 540 3.67 23.33 9.94
N ASN A 541 4.15 24.15 9.00
CA ASN A 541 3.64 24.30 7.65
C ASN A 541 4.41 23.43 6.62
N ILE A 542 5.28 22.53 7.08
CA ILE A 542 6.03 21.61 6.23
C ILE A 542 5.63 20.17 6.56
N ILE A 543 5.44 19.33 5.54
CA ILE A 543 5.35 17.87 5.68
C ILE A 543 6.30 17.19 4.70
N ILE A 544 6.99 16.14 5.15
CA ILE A 544 7.83 15.29 4.32
C ILE A 544 7.04 14.03 3.92
N VAL A 545 7.00 13.73 2.63
CA VAL A 545 6.37 12.51 2.09
C VAL A 545 7.46 11.58 1.60
N THR A 546 7.34 10.31 1.93
CA THR A 546 8.31 9.25 1.64
C THR A 546 7.58 7.92 1.48
N ASP A 547 8.20 6.97 0.82
CA ASP A 547 7.79 5.57 0.73
C ASP A 547 8.73 4.65 1.54
N GLY A 548 9.47 5.22 2.49
CA GLY A 548 10.45 4.53 3.31
C GLY A 548 11.79 4.27 2.63
N ILE A 549 11.93 4.45 1.31
CA ILE A 549 13.22 4.18 0.63
C ILE A 549 14.30 5.18 1.02
N CYS A 550 13.91 6.39 1.41
CA CYS A 550 14.78 7.49 1.78
C CYS A 550 16.07 7.04 2.49
N ALA A 551 17.19 7.09 1.76
CA ALA A 551 18.49 6.56 2.15
C ALA A 551 19.61 7.62 2.03
N SER A 552 20.72 7.39 2.74
CA SER A 552 21.95 8.19 2.67
C SER A 552 21.66 9.70 2.83
N ALA A 553 22.04 10.55 1.87
CA ALA A 553 21.76 11.99 1.90
C ALA A 553 20.27 12.35 2.13
N CYS A 554 19.32 11.53 1.66
CA CYS A 554 17.90 11.72 1.96
C CYS A 554 17.61 11.55 3.46
N GLY A 555 18.19 10.51 4.07
CA GLY A 555 18.10 10.26 5.50
C GLY A 555 18.76 11.37 6.33
N ILE A 556 19.87 11.94 5.84
CA ILE A 556 20.53 13.09 6.48
C ILE A 556 19.62 14.33 6.47
N LEU A 557 19.10 14.72 5.30
CA LEU A 557 18.19 15.86 5.18
C LEU A 557 16.93 15.66 6.01
N THR A 558 16.28 14.50 5.89
CA THR A 558 15.06 14.17 6.64
C THR A 558 15.34 14.16 8.13
N GLY A 559 16.46 13.59 8.57
CA GLY A 559 16.90 13.59 9.96
C GLY A 559 17.10 15.00 10.51
N LEU A 560 17.78 15.89 9.78
CA LEU A 560 17.96 17.29 10.19
C LEU A 560 16.62 18.03 10.30
N LEU A 561 15.74 17.89 9.29
CA LEU A 561 14.42 18.55 9.26
C LEU A 561 13.51 18.07 10.40
N THR A 562 13.49 16.78 10.66
CA THR A 562 12.63 16.17 11.70
C THR A 562 13.17 16.42 13.11
N ARG A 563 14.48 16.20 13.36
CA ARG A 563 15.05 16.27 14.70
C ARG A 563 15.29 17.71 15.18
N ASN A 564 15.69 18.63 14.28
CA ASN A 564 15.99 20.01 14.68
C ASN A 564 14.77 20.93 14.63
N HIS A 565 13.77 20.61 13.80
CA HIS A 565 12.62 21.47 13.57
C HIS A 565 11.27 20.79 13.84
N GLY A 566 11.24 19.50 14.19
CA GLY A 566 9.99 18.79 14.48
C GLY A 566 9.08 18.63 13.25
N ILE A 567 9.64 18.69 12.04
CA ILE A 567 8.85 18.58 10.80
C ILE A 567 8.20 17.19 10.74
N ARG A 568 6.91 17.15 10.41
CA ARG A 568 6.11 15.92 10.37
C ARG A 568 6.41 15.12 9.10
N THR A 569 6.30 13.80 9.19
CA THR A 569 6.57 12.85 8.09
C THR A 569 5.36 11.97 7.78
N LEU A 570 5.18 11.63 6.51
CA LEU A 570 4.17 10.73 5.99
C LEU A 570 4.85 9.60 5.20
N ALA A 571 4.65 8.36 5.63
CA ALA A 571 5.11 7.18 4.90
C ALA A 571 3.96 6.56 4.07
N LEU A 572 4.23 6.27 2.80
CA LEU A 572 3.30 5.62 1.87
C LEU A 572 3.67 4.15 1.64
N GLY A 573 2.70 3.24 1.73
CA GLY A 573 2.85 1.82 1.42
C GLY A 573 3.27 0.96 2.62
N GLY A 574 4.19 0.02 2.38
CA GLY A 574 4.68 -1.01 3.28
C GLY A 574 3.83 -2.29 3.26
N ARG A 575 4.22 -3.28 4.08
CA ARG A 575 3.46 -4.55 4.23
C ARG A 575 2.03 -4.29 4.69
N PRO A 576 1.04 -5.12 4.35
CA PRO A 576 -0.37 -4.90 4.69
C PRO A 576 -0.66 -5.09 6.20
N LEU A 577 -0.14 -4.18 7.03
CA LEU A 577 -0.18 -4.20 8.48
C LEU A 577 -0.72 -2.88 9.04
N ASN A 578 -1.56 -2.96 10.09
CA ASN A 578 -2.01 -1.79 10.85
C ASN A 578 -0.95 -1.39 11.89
N GLN A 579 0.20 -0.90 11.40
CA GLN A 579 1.35 -0.50 12.20
C GLN A 579 2.05 0.72 11.58
N ALA A 580 2.83 1.45 12.37
CA ALA A 580 3.69 2.51 11.87
C ALA A 580 4.75 1.98 10.89
N MET A 581 5.23 2.86 10.02
CA MET A 581 6.30 2.61 9.05
C MET A 581 7.34 3.72 9.20
N GLN A 582 8.62 3.42 8.98
CA GLN A 582 9.66 4.45 9.02
C GLN A 582 9.56 5.42 7.83
N ALA A 583 9.83 6.69 8.09
CA ALA A 583 10.04 7.67 7.03
C ALA A 583 11.37 7.43 6.29
N MET A 584 12.37 6.95 7.02
CA MET A 584 13.72 6.67 6.56
C MET A 584 14.04 5.20 6.82
N GLY A 585 13.64 4.33 5.90
CA GLY A 585 13.86 2.88 5.98
C GLY A 585 15.07 2.40 5.19
N GLY A 586 15.61 3.21 4.29
CA GLY A 586 16.88 2.95 3.62
C GLY A 586 18.10 3.08 4.54
N VAL A 587 19.30 2.81 4.01
CA VAL A 587 20.56 2.96 4.76
C VAL A 587 20.72 4.38 5.32
N LYS A 588 21.01 4.52 6.61
CA LYS A 588 21.29 5.81 7.26
C LYS A 588 22.79 6.05 7.53
N GLY A 589 23.66 5.23 6.95
CA GLY A 589 25.10 5.52 6.90
C GLY A 589 25.36 6.80 6.10
N THR A 590 26.36 7.58 6.51
CA THR A 590 26.58 8.94 6.00
C THR A 590 27.61 9.01 4.88
N LEU A 591 28.40 7.95 4.71
CA LEU A 591 29.34 7.79 3.60
C LEU A 591 29.52 6.32 3.24
N LEU A 592 29.46 6.03 1.95
CA LEU A 592 29.98 4.80 1.37
C LEU A 592 31.34 5.09 0.72
N ASN A 593 32.27 4.14 0.84
CA ASN A 593 33.49 4.12 0.03
C ASN A 593 33.47 2.88 -0.84
N PHE A 594 33.94 3.04 -2.07
CA PHE A 594 34.34 1.91 -2.87
C PHE A 594 35.70 1.39 -2.42
N ASN A 595 35.98 0.11 -2.72
CA ASN A 595 37.27 -0.51 -2.44
C ASN A 595 38.41 0.30 -3.07
N ALA A 596 38.24 0.82 -4.29
CA ALA A 596 39.24 1.68 -4.93
C ALA A 596 39.49 3.00 -4.19
N ASP A 597 38.47 3.60 -3.55
CA ASP A 597 38.64 4.84 -2.76
C ASP A 597 39.55 4.56 -1.55
N ILE A 598 39.30 3.45 -0.86
CA ILE A 598 40.08 3.03 0.32
C ILE A 598 41.51 2.68 -0.11
N THR A 599 41.69 1.88 -1.16
CA THR A 599 43.02 1.52 -1.68
C THR A 599 43.81 2.77 -2.08
N SER A 600 43.17 3.72 -2.77
CA SER A 600 43.82 4.97 -3.20
C SER A 600 44.23 5.83 -2.00
N ALA A 601 43.35 5.98 -1.01
CA ALA A 601 43.66 6.75 0.18
C ALA A 601 44.81 6.14 1.00
N ILE A 602 44.79 4.82 1.21
CA ILE A 602 45.85 4.11 1.93
C ILE A 602 47.17 4.14 1.13
N ALA A 603 47.12 4.01 -0.19
CA ALA A 603 48.30 4.13 -1.04
C ALA A 603 48.92 5.54 -0.96
N ASN A 604 48.12 6.60 -0.95
CA ASN A 604 48.61 7.97 -0.77
C ASN A 604 49.29 8.18 0.58
N VAL A 605 48.71 7.66 1.67
CA VAL A 605 49.33 7.71 3.01
C VAL A 605 50.66 6.99 3.00
N ARG A 606 50.73 5.79 2.42
CA ARG A 606 51.96 4.99 2.35
C ARG A 606 53.05 5.64 1.48
N ALA A 607 52.66 6.30 0.38
CA ALA A 607 53.59 6.97 -0.52
C ALA A 607 54.25 8.21 0.12
N ASN A 608 53.57 8.86 1.08
CA ASN A 608 54.05 10.03 1.79
C ASN A 608 54.61 9.72 3.20
N ALA A 609 54.61 8.44 3.58
CA ALA A 609 55.13 7.97 4.86
C ALA A 609 56.61 8.36 5.05
N LYS A 610 56.96 8.79 6.26
CA LYS A 610 58.35 9.13 6.61
C LYS A 610 59.24 7.90 6.58
N THR A 611 60.48 8.04 6.11
CA THR A 611 61.47 6.96 6.08
C THR A 611 62.21 6.83 7.41
N ASP A 612 61.49 6.62 8.51
CA ASP A 612 62.05 6.43 9.85
C ASP A 612 61.68 5.05 10.42
N LYS A 613 62.36 4.64 11.51
CA LYS A 613 62.21 3.30 12.09
C LYS A 613 60.83 3.06 12.73
N GLU A 614 60.20 4.10 13.26
CA GLU A 614 58.90 4.00 13.92
C GLU A 614 57.81 3.79 12.87
N THR A 615 57.81 4.62 11.82
CA THR A 615 56.93 4.47 10.66
C THR A 615 57.09 3.10 9.98
N ALA A 616 58.34 2.61 9.83
CA ALA A 616 58.59 1.28 9.26
C ALA A 616 58.06 0.13 10.15
N SER A 617 58.07 0.29 11.48
CA SER A 617 57.49 -0.69 12.40
C SER A 617 55.96 -0.73 12.25
N ILE A 618 55.30 0.43 12.26
CA ILE A 618 53.84 0.55 12.13
C ILE A 618 53.38 -0.08 10.80
N LEU A 619 54.07 0.21 9.70
CA LEU A 619 53.78 -0.38 8.38
C LEU A 619 53.93 -1.91 8.36
N SER A 620 54.93 -2.44 9.06
CA SER A 620 55.14 -3.88 9.18
C SER A 620 54.03 -4.54 10.00
N ASP A 621 53.67 -3.95 11.14
CA ASP A 621 52.67 -4.48 12.06
C ASP A 621 51.26 -4.47 11.46
N ALA A 622 50.93 -3.45 10.66
CA ALA A 622 49.63 -3.33 9.99
C ALA A 622 49.58 -3.95 8.58
N SER A 623 50.65 -4.61 8.13
CA SER A 623 50.82 -5.06 6.73
C SER A 623 49.68 -5.95 6.21
N SER A 624 49.14 -6.85 7.04
CA SER A 624 48.01 -7.72 6.69
C SER A 624 46.65 -7.03 6.71
N SER A 625 46.55 -5.86 7.35
CA SER A 625 45.30 -5.09 7.47
C SER A 625 45.11 -4.10 6.33
N PHE A 626 46.18 -3.77 5.59
CA PHE A 626 46.07 -2.85 4.46
C PHE A 626 45.43 -3.54 3.24
N PRO A 627 44.43 -2.90 2.61
CA PRO A 627 43.84 -3.45 1.40
C PRO A 627 44.85 -3.58 0.26
N SER A 628 44.73 -4.67 -0.50
CA SER A 628 45.58 -4.92 -1.66
C SER A 628 45.28 -3.95 -2.79
N SER A 629 46.34 -3.52 -3.50
CA SER A 629 46.22 -2.75 -4.74
C SER A 629 46.13 -3.62 -6.00
N GLN A 630 46.19 -4.94 -5.85
CA GLN A 630 46.02 -5.87 -6.96
C GLN A 630 44.54 -6.03 -7.30
N ASN A 631 44.26 -6.49 -8.52
CA ASN A 631 42.92 -6.89 -8.91
C ASN A 631 42.43 -8.02 -8.00
N PRO A 632 41.11 -8.09 -7.73
CA PRO A 632 40.56 -9.19 -6.95
C PRO A 632 40.84 -10.54 -7.65
N PRO A 633 41.13 -11.61 -6.89
CA PRO A 633 41.43 -12.93 -7.46
C PRO A 633 40.32 -13.51 -8.34
N LEU A 634 39.07 -13.16 -8.02
CA LEU A 634 37.87 -13.39 -8.80
C LEU A 634 37.15 -12.05 -8.96
N LEU A 635 36.83 -11.68 -10.19
CA LEU A 635 36.29 -10.36 -10.53
C LEU A 635 34.88 -10.16 -9.96
N PRO A 636 34.51 -8.92 -9.60
CA PRO A 636 33.12 -8.51 -9.53
C PRO A 636 32.60 -8.12 -10.93
N LEU A 637 31.29 -8.18 -11.14
CA LEU A 637 30.65 -7.57 -12.32
C LEU A 637 29.71 -6.43 -11.92
N PRO A 638 29.74 -5.30 -12.67
CA PRO A 638 30.50 -5.05 -13.90
C PRO A 638 32.01 -4.88 -13.67
N ALA A 639 32.84 -4.92 -14.72
CA ALA A 639 34.26 -4.55 -14.63
C ALA A 639 34.38 -3.06 -14.24
N GLY A 640 34.89 -2.79 -13.03
CA GLY A 640 34.84 -1.47 -12.39
C GLY A 640 33.82 -1.36 -11.25
N GLY A 641 32.99 -2.39 -11.06
CA GLY A 641 32.10 -2.63 -9.91
C GLY A 641 32.91 -3.01 -8.67
N VAL A 642 33.67 -2.05 -8.16
CA VAL A 642 34.43 -2.18 -6.93
C VAL A 642 33.47 -2.47 -5.77
N GLY A 643 33.79 -3.50 -4.96
CA GLY A 643 33.11 -3.73 -3.69
C GLY A 643 32.99 -2.43 -2.90
N LYS A 644 31.97 -2.32 -2.06
CA LYS A 644 31.67 -1.09 -1.31
C LYS A 644 31.39 -1.41 0.14
N VAL A 645 31.72 -0.44 0.99
CA VAL A 645 31.45 -0.51 2.42
C VAL A 645 30.85 0.79 2.91
N ASN A 646 29.97 0.66 3.91
CA ASN A 646 29.43 1.76 4.68
C ASN A 646 30.47 2.24 5.68
N SER A 647 31.34 3.17 5.27
CA SER A 647 32.48 3.58 6.10
C SER A 647 32.11 4.49 7.27
N LEU A 648 31.01 5.23 7.19
CA LEU A 648 30.60 6.15 8.24
C LEU A 648 29.20 5.86 8.79
N ASN A 649 29.17 5.71 10.10
CA ASN A 649 27.93 5.68 10.87
C ASN A 649 27.57 7.08 11.33
N GLY A 650 26.31 7.48 11.10
CA GLY A 650 25.75 8.71 11.62
C GLY A 650 25.25 8.57 13.06
N TYR A 651 25.42 9.62 13.85
CA TYR A 651 24.98 9.78 15.23
C TYR A 651 24.27 11.11 15.38
N THR A 652 23.47 11.26 16.44
CA THR A 652 22.82 12.54 16.77
C THR A 652 23.49 13.15 18.00
N GLU A 653 23.55 14.47 18.06
CA GLU A 653 24.13 15.24 19.17
C GLU A 653 23.65 14.75 20.55
N ASP A 654 22.36 14.45 20.68
CA ASP A 654 21.73 14.00 21.94
C ASP A 654 22.09 12.56 22.34
N ASN A 655 22.75 11.78 21.47
CA ASN A 655 23.00 10.36 21.67
C ASN A 655 24.31 9.87 21.03
N LEU A 656 25.40 10.62 21.21
CA LEU A 656 26.73 10.27 20.68
C LEU A 656 27.34 8.98 21.26
N GLU A 657 26.89 8.56 22.44
CA GLU A 657 27.29 7.33 23.14
C GLU A 657 26.29 6.17 22.94
N GLY A 658 25.29 6.40 22.08
CA GLY A 658 24.22 5.46 21.76
C GLY A 658 24.53 4.57 20.57
N TYR A 659 23.48 3.98 20.00
CA TYR A 659 23.56 3.30 18.70
C TYR A 659 23.52 4.33 17.57
N PRO A 660 24.22 4.09 16.44
CA PRO A 660 24.12 4.97 15.29
C PRO A 660 22.70 4.98 14.73
N VAL A 661 22.35 6.05 14.01
CA VAL A 661 20.99 6.27 13.50
C VAL A 661 20.51 5.14 12.59
N HIS A 662 21.43 4.38 11.98
CA HIS A 662 21.14 3.15 11.25
C HIS A 662 20.25 2.22 12.09
N PHE A 663 20.65 1.87 13.31
CA PHE A 663 19.91 0.94 14.15
C PHE A 663 18.78 1.58 14.99
N ARG A 664 18.45 2.84 14.74
CA ARG A 664 17.36 3.55 15.43
C ARG A 664 16.11 3.54 14.56
N TYR A 665 15.04 2.98 15.11
CA TYR A 665 13.74 2.99 14.43
C TYR A 665 13.07 4.36 14.60
N GLU A 666 12.74 5.00 13.48
CA GLU A 666 12.13 6.34 13.43
C GLU A 666 10.82 6.28 12.64
N ALA A 667 9.72 5.98 13.33
CA ALA A 667 8.38 5.93 12.74
C ALA A 667 7.96 7.29 12.17
N ALA A 668 7.32 7.25 11.00
CA ALA A 668 6.66 8.40 10.42
C ALA A 668 5.48 8.89 11.29
N ASN A 669 5.17 10.18 11.22
CA ASN A 669 4.02 10.79 11.92
C ASN A 669 2.67 10.17 11.47
N CYS A 670 2.61 9.75 10.21
CA CYS A 670 1.45 9.12 9.62
C CYS A 670 1.88 8.06 8.62
N ARG A 671 1.12 6.97 8.56
CA ARG A 671 1.20 6.00 7.47
C ARG A 671 -0.09 6.04 6.65
N LEU A 672 0.06 5.91 5.33
CA LEU A 672 -1.02 5.63 4.40
C LEU A 672 -0.63 4.51 3.44
N PHE A 673 -1.62 3.82 2.88
CA PHE A 673 -1.44 2.94 1.74
C PHE A 673 -1.78 3.68 0.44
N TYR A 674 -1.18 3.27 -0.67
CA TYR A 674 -1.51 3.84 -1.98
C TYR A 674 -2.96 3.52 -2.35
N THR A 675 -3.67 4.52 -2.87
CA THR A 675 -4.97 4.31 -3.53
C THR A 675 -4.77 4.24 -5.04
N GLN A 676 -5.74 3.68 -5.77
CA GLN A 676 -5.67 3.61 -7.24
C GLN A 676 -5.42 4.98 -7.89
N ARG A 677 -6.00 6.06 -7.32
CA ARG A 677 -5.78 7.43 -7.78
C ARG A 677 -4.35 7.93 -7.55
N MET A 678 -3.75 7.56 -6.42
CA MET A 678 -2.35 7.88 -6.13
C MET A 678 -1.39 7.14 -7.06
N MET A 679 -1.72 5.89 -7.43
CA MET A 679 -0.94 5.12 -8.42
C MET A 679 -1.00 5.76 -9.80
N ALA A 680 -2.10 6.46 -10.13
CA ALA A 680 -2.28 7.14 -11.41
C ALA A 680 -1.71 8.57 -11.43
N SER A 681 -1.52 9.24 -10.28
CA SER A 681 -0.98 10.60 -10.25
C SER A 681 -0.32 10.96 -8.91
N PRO A 682 0.90 11.53 -8.91
CA PRO A 682 1.54 12.02 -7.69
C PRO A 682 0.77 13.18 -7.06
N ILE A 683 -0.03 13.93 -7.84
CA ILE A 683 -0.90 15.00 -7.32
C ILE A 683 -1.86 14.45 -6.27
N GLU A 684 -2.39 13.24 -6.45
CA GLU A 684 -3.34 12.64 -5.51
C GLU A 684 -2.65 12.24 -4.19
N SER A 685 -1.38 11.81 -4.26
CA SER A 685 -0.53 11.60 -3.09
C SER A 685 -0.28 12.91 -2.33
N TRP A 686 0.04 13.99 -3.05
CA TRP A 686 0.25 15.32 -2.45
C TRP A 686 -1.03 15.90 -1.84
N ARG A 687 -2.18 15.73 -2.50
CA ARG A 687 -3.50 16.14 -1.98
C ARG A 687 -3.81 15.42 -0.67
N ARG A 688 -3.61 14.11 -0.61
CA ARG A 688 -3.83 13.34 0.62
C ARG A 688 -2.83 13.73 1.71
N ALA A 689 -1.56 13.94 1.36
CA ALA A 689 -0.56 14.39 2.31
C ALA A 689 -0.93 15.73 2.95
N ARG A 690 -1.41 16.68 2.13
CA ARG A 690 -1.95 17.96 2.59
C ARG A 690 -3.16 17.80 3.50
N GLY A 691 -4.09 16.91 3.12
CA GLY A 691 -5.30 16.63 3.91
C GLY A 691 -4.98 16.04 5.29
N VAL A 692 -4.03 15.11 5.35
CA VAL A 692 -3.50 14.58 6.63
C VAL A 692 -2.83 15.70 7.44
N ALA A 693 -1.96 16.47 6.81
CA ALA A 693 -1.12 17.45 7.50
C ALA A 693 -1.92 18.61 8.13
N TRP A 694 -2.98 19.06 7.47
CA TRP A 694 -3.65 20.30 7.87
C TRP A 694 -5.20 20.27 7.84
N ASN A 695 -5.84 19.17 7.40
CA ASN A 695 -7.31 19.06 7.34
C ASN A 695 -7.89 17.90 8.19
N ASN A 696 -7.13 17.39 9.16
CA ASN A 696 -7.55 16.32 10.09
C ASN A 696 -7.97 15.01 9.41
N GLU A 697 -7.45 14.71 8.22
CA GLU A 697 -7.72 13.41 7.60
C GLU A 697 -6.97 12.27 8.34
N PRO A 698 -7.58 11.08 8.48
CA PRO A 698 -7.05 10.02 9.33
C PRO A 698 -5.85 9.30 8.69
N CYS A 699 -5.04 8.69 9.55
CA CYS A 699 -3.96 7.77 9.19
C CYS A 699 -4.34 6.30 9.40
N VAL A 700 -3.51 5.38 8.89
CA VAL A 700 -3.61 3.95 9.20
C VAL A 700 -3.52 3.73 10.72
N SER A 701 -4.39 2.87 11.26
CA SER A 701 -4.37 2.49 12.68
C SER A 701 -2.98 1.95 13.07
N GLY A 702 -2.43 2.41 14.20
CA GLY A 702 -1.07 2.06 14.64
C GLY A 702 0.01 3.03 14.17
N SER A 703 -0.34 4.06 13.38
CA SER A 703 0.50 5.24 13.16
C SER A 703 0.73 6.01 14.47
N THR A 704 1.67 6.95 14.46
CA THR A 704 2.01 7.85 15.58
C THR A 704 0.98 9.00 15.72
N THR A 705 -0.31 8.64 15.70
CA THR A 705 -1.45 9.57 15.68
C THR A 705 -1.86 10.05 17.07
N ASN A 706 -2.57 11.17 17.11
CA ASN A 706 -3.35 11.61 18.28
C ASN A 706 -4.47 10.59 18.60
N SER A 707 -5.12 10.75 19.75
CA SER A 707 -6.20 9.86 20.22
C SER A 707 -7.43 9.81 19.29
N ASP A 708 -7.56 10.77 18.38
CA ASP A 708 -8.63 10.86 17.37
C ASP A 708 -8.22 10.28 15.99
N GLY A 709 -7.00 9.73 15.86
CA GLY A 709 -6.50 9.14 14.62
C GLY A 709 -5.91 10.12 13.60
N THR A 710 -5.80 11.41 13.97
CA THR A 710 -5.12 12.44 13.17
C THR A 710 -3.60 12.40 13.38
N ILE A 711 -2.85 12.92 12.42
CA ILE A 711 -1.38 12.98 12.50
C ILE A 711 -0.92 13.66 13.80
N GLY A 712 -0.07 13.00 14.57
CA GLY A 712 0.46 13.53 15.82
C GLY A 712 1.65 14.46 15.62
N ASP A 713 1.84 15.38 16.57
CA ASP A 713 2.99 16.31 16.58
C ASP A 713 4.30 15.66 17.07
N LYS A 714 4.23 14.42 17.59
CA LYS A 714 5.38 13.67 18.10
C LYS A 714 5.48 12.31 17.41
N ALA A 715 6.66 11.98 16.90
CA ALA A 715 6.96 10.61 16.49
C ALA A 715 6.96 9.67 17.71
N LEU A 716 6.53 8.41 17.55
CA LEU A 716 6.59 7.41 18.64
C LEU A 716 8.07 7.08 18.94
N ASN A 717 8.48 7.26 20.19
CA ASN A 717 9.65 6.57 20.74
C ASN A 717 9.23 5.15 21.15
N LEU A 718 10.01 4.14 20.77
CA LEU A 718 9.62 2.72 20.66
C LEU A 718 9.28 1.96 21.96
N TYR A 719 8.96 2.60 23.07
CA TYR A 719 8.68 1.91 24.33
C TYR A 719 7.36 1.11 24.39
N CYS A 720 6.69 0.84 23.26
CA CYS A 720 5.36 0.22 23.25
C CYS A 720 5.12 -0.94 22.28
N HIS A 721 6.15 -1.59 21.71
CA HIS A 721 5.92 -2.75 20.84
C HIS A 721 6.97 -3.87 20.97
N GLU A 722 6.74 -4.83 21.86
CA GLU A 722 7.34 -6.17 21.73
C GLU A 722 6.56 -6.96 20.68
N GLY A 723 7.22 -7.34 19.57
CA GLY A 723 6.63 -8.18 18.52
C GLY A 723 7.12 -7.93 17.09
N LEU A 724 8.03 -6.98 16.87
CA LEU A 724 8.44 -6.54 15.52
C LEU A 724 9.53 -7.38 14.83
N ARG A 725 10.13 -8.37 15.50
CA ARG A 725 11.08 -9.26 14.81
C ARG A 725 10.32 -10.09 13.78
N SER A 726 10.68 -9.94 12.51
CA SER A 726 10.19 -10.78 11.41
C SER A 726 10.26 -12.25 11.81
N ARG A 727 9.16 -13.00 11.61
CA ARG A 727 9.05 -14.42 11.97
C ARG A 727 9.54 -15.39 10.87
N SER A 728 10.07 -14.90 9.76
CA SER A 728 10.35 -15.72 8.58
C SER A 728 11.77 -15.53 8.04
N ILE A 729 12.79 -15.86 8.83
CA ILE A 729 14.15 -16.09 8.29
C ILE A 729 14.80 -17.26 9.05
N GLN A 730 14.26 -18.46 8.85
CA GLN A 730 14.91 -19.70 9.29
C GLN A 730 15.05 -20.74 8.17
N HIS A 731 14.71 -20.39 6.93
CA HIS A 731 14.83 -21.27 5.77
C HIS A 731 15.69 -20.64 4.68
N ALA A 732 16.98 -20.53 4.96
CA ALA A 732 18.05 -20.50 3.94
C ALA A 732 19.38 -21.07 4.44
N MET A 733 19.40 -21.69 5.63
CA MET A 733 20.56 -22.47 6.12
C MET A 733 20.04 -23.73 6.81
N THR A 734 19.74 -24.76 6.02
CA THR A 734 19.61 -26.12 6.54
C THR A 734 20.52 -27.04 5.75
N SER A 735 21.77 -27.15 6.21
CA SER A 735 22.39 -28.46 6.34
C SER A 735 22.85 -28.60 7.80
N ASP A 736 22.05 -29.35 8.54
CA ASP A 736 22.37 -30.09 9.76
C ASP A 736 22.78 -29.38 11.06
N ASN A 737 22.10 -29.82 12.14
CA ASN A 737 22.40 -29.67 13.57
C ASN A 737 22.33 -28.29 14.26
N SER A 738 21.20 -28.03 14.94
CA SER A 738 21.19 -27.49 16.33
C SER A 738 19.79 -27.45 16.96
N LYS A 739 19.26 -28.63 17.33
CA LYS A 739 18.22 -28.72 18.38
C LYS A 739 18.93 -28.93 19.72
N GLN A 740 19.26 -27.86 20.45
CA GLN A 740 19.45 -27.83 21.92
C GLN A 740 20.06 -26.49 22.38
N ALA A 741 19.24 -25.44 22.52
CA ALA A 741 19.48 -24.35 23.46
C ALA A 741 18.32 -23.35 23.37
N LEU A 742 17.32 -23.47 24.26
CA LEU A 742 16.43 -22.39 24.70
C LEU A 742 15.36 -23.00 25.63
N ALA A 743 15.81 -23.40 26.82
CA ALA A 743 14.91 -23.74 27.92
C ALA A 743 15.57 -23.29 29.22
N ARG A 744 15.27 -22.05 29.62
CA ARG A 744 15.20 -21.52 31.00
C ARG A 744 15.29 -20.00 30.93
N ASP A 745 14.17 -19.34 31.16
CA ASP A 745 14.11 -18.29 32.18
C ASP A 745 12.65 -17.89 32.46
N ASN A 746 12.21 -18.25 33.66
CA ASN A 746 10.94 -17.85 34.25
C ASN A 746 11.22 -16.67 35.18
N HIS A 747 10.97 -15.44 34.72
CA HIS A 747 10.82 -14.31 35.63
C HIS A 747 9.59 -13.47 35.32
N LYS A 748 8.85 -13.17 36.40
CA LYS A 748 7.56 -12.50 36.47
C LYS A 748 7.61 -11.09 35.85
N LEU A 749 6.80 -10.88 34.82
CA LEU A 749 6.49 -9.57 34.20
C LEU A 749 5.70 -8.65 35.14
N PRO A 750 6.07 -7.36 35.30
CA PRO A 750 5.17 -6.35 35.82
C PRO A 750 4.19 -5.88 34.74
N LYS A 751 2.90 -5.85 35.09
CA LYS A 751 1.78 -5.35 34.27
C LYS A 751 1.77 -3.82 34.26
N LEU A 752 1.82 -3.15 33.10
CA LEU A 752 1.20 -1.83 32.87
C LEU A 752 1.30 -1.38 31.39
N CYS A 753 0.26 -1.66 30.59
CA CYS A 753 -0.30 -0.80 29.53
C CYS A 753 -1.68 -1.38 29.13
N PRO A 754 -2.62 -0.57 28.60
CA PRO A 754 -4.06 -0.73 28.85
C PRO A 754 -4.62 -2.02 28.26
N MET A 755 -5.34 -2.75 29.10
CA MET A 755 -6.03 -3.99 28.74
C MET A 755 -6.91 -3.80 27.52
N SER A 756 -6.95 -4.83 26.66
CA SER A 756 -8.03 -5.05 25.71
C SER A 756 -9.38 -4.79 26.39
N GLN A 757 -10.20 -3.93 25.80
CA GLN A 757 -11.52 -3.62 26.36
C GLN A 757 -12.29 -4.93 26.62
N SER A 758 -12.80 -5.09 27.85
CA SER A 758 -13.69 -6.22 28.16
C SER A 758 -14.90 -6.23 27.22
N LYS A 759 -15.54 -7.39 26.98
CA LYS A 759 -16.77 -7.47 26.15
C LYS A 759 -17.83 -6.45 26.61
N LYS A 760 -17.93 -6.20 27.91
CA LYS A 760 -18.84 -5.21 28.51
C LYS A 760 -18.46 -3.77 28.16
N GLN A 761 -17.17 -3.48 28.05
CA GLN A 761 -16.65 -2.16 27.68
C GLN A 761 -16.74 -1.92 26.17
N LYS A 762 -16.46 -2.93 25.33
CA LYS A 762 -16.73 -2.89 23.88
C LYS A 762 -18.21 -2.62 23.58
N PHE A 763 -19.11 -3.30 24.30
CA PHE A 763 -20.55 -3.06 24.18
C PHE A 763 -20.95 -1.65 24.63
N LYS A 764 -20.39 -1.14 25.74
CA LYS A 764 -20.65 0.23 26.22
C LYS A 764 -20.15 1.28 25.23
N THR A 765 -18.96 1.09 24.64
CA THR A 765 -18.40 1.97 23.61
C THR A 765 -19.26 1.95 22.35
N PHE A 766 -19.66 0.76 21.88
CA PHE A 766 -20.57 0.61 20.75
C PHE A 766 -21.91 1.31 21.00
N MET A 767 -22.57 1.06 22.13
CA MET A 767 -23.86 1.70 22.44
C MET A 767 -23.76 3.23 22.52
N ARG A 768 -22.65 3.76 23.05
CA ARG A 768 -22.40 5.20 23.09
C ARG A 768 -22.21 5.77 21.68
N GLN A 769 -21.37 5.15 20.87
CA GLN A 769 -21.13 5.58 19.48
C GLN A 769 -22.41 5.46 18.64
N TRP A 770 -23.11 4.34 18.76
CA TRP A 770 -24.38 4.09 18.10
C TRP A 770 -25.42 5.17 18.42
N PHE A 771 -25.57 5.52 19.71
CA PHE A 771 -26.48 6.59 20.11
C PHE A 771 -26.04 7.95 19.57
N LEU A 772 -24.75 8.28 19.63
CA LEU A 772 -24.23 9.56 19.11
C LEU A 772 -24.44 9.73 17.60
N VAL A 773 -24.47 8.63 16.86
CA VAL A 773 -24.79 8.61 15.41
C VAL A 773 -26.31 8.73 15.22
N ASN A 774 -27.09 7.82 15.79
CA ASN A 774 -28.50 7.63 15.42
C ASN A 774 -29.52 8.51 16.20
N TRP A 775 -29.11 9.29 17.22
CA TRP A 775 -30.07 10.00 18.08
C TRP A 775 -30.93 11.01 17.32
N ARG A 776 -30.39 11.62 16.25
CA ARG A 776 -31.12 12.58 15.41
C ARG A 776 -32.26 11.90 14.68
N ASP A 777 -32.00 10.72 14.13
CA ASP A 777 -33.01 9.93 13.42
C ASP A 777 -34.06 9.35 14.38
N LEU A 778 -33.64 8.89 15.56
CA LEU A 778 -34.59 8.45 16.60
C LEU A 778 -35.53 9.59 17.04
N LEU A 779 -35.00 10.80 17.20
CA LEU A 779 -35.79 11.99 17.52
C LEU A 779 -36.74 12.33 16.36
N ALA A 780 -36.24 12.34 15.12
CA ALA A 780 -37.06 12.61 13.94
C ALA A 780 -38.19 11.58 13.77
N MET A 781 -37.90 10.30 13.95
CA MET A 781 -38.90 9.22 13.94
C MET A 781 -39.97 9.41 15.02
N ALA A 782 -39.56 9.78 16.24
CA ALA A 782 -40.51 10.04 17.32
C ALA A 782 -41.42 11.23 17.00
N VAL A 783 -40.87 12.32 16.43
CA VAL A 783 -41.63 13.50 16.01
C VAL A 783 -42.60 13.13 14.89
N VAL A 784 -42.15 12.45 13.84
CA VAL A 784 -43.00 12.01 12.72
C VAL A 784 -44.09 11.06 13.20
N GLY A 785 -43.76 10.12 14.08
CA GLY A 785 -44.73 9.21 14.70
C GLY A 785 -45.78 9.95 15.52
N ALA A 786 -45.38 10.95 16.32
CA ALA A 786 -46.30 11.79 17.10
C ALA A 786 -47.22 12.63 16.19
N VAL A 787 -46.68 13.18 15.10
CA VAL A 787 -47.47 13.90 14.08
C VAL A 787 -48.47 12.97 13.42
N ALA A 788 -48.06 11.78 12.97
CA ALA A 788 -48.94 10.80 12.36
C ALA A 788 -50.06 10.36 13.33
N PHE A 789 -49.72 10.14 14.60
CA PHE A 789 -50.69 9.82 15.66
C PHE A 789 -51.69 10.97 15.89
N GLY A 790 -51.21 12.22 15.90
CA GLY A 790 -52.05 13.41 16.03
C GLY A 790 -53.02 13.58 14.85
N ILE A 791 -52.55 13.36 13.62
CA ILE A 791 -53.38 13.38 12.40
C ILE A 791 -54.40 12.24 12.43
N TYR A 792 -54.03 11.06 12.91
CA TYR A 792 -54.96 9.93 12.99
C TYR A 792 -56.15 10.22 13.92
N HIS A 793 -55.91 10.88 15.06
CA HIS A 793 -56.94 11.24 16.03
C HIS A 793 -57.64 12.58 15.75
N SER A 794 -57.22 13.32 14.72
CA SER A 794 -57.86 14.58 14.38
C SER A 794 -59.25 14.34 13.76
N PRO A 795 -60.18 15.31 13.89
CA PRO A 795 -61.45 15.26 13.17
C PRO A 795 -61.22 15.25 11.66
N VAL A 796 -62.05 14.51 10.92
CA VAL A 796 -62.03 14.52 9.44
C VAL A 796 -62.42 15.93 8.97
N ILE A 797 -61.52 16.57 8.21
CA ILE A 797 -61.68 17.97 7.78
C ILE A 797 -62.59 18.08 6.54
N ILE A 798 -62.66 17.03 5.72
CA ILE A 798 -63.38 17.04 4.45
C ILE A 798 -64.74 16.34 4.57
N THR A 799 -65.80 17.05 4.20
CA THR A 799 -67.17 16.51 4.15
C THR A 799 -67.40 15.79 2.82
N ARG A 800 -67.92 14.56 2.87
CA ARG A 800 -68.32 13.79 1.69
C ARG A 800 -69.81 13.57 1.70
N THR A 801 -70.38 13.52 0.50
CA THR A 801 -71.78 13.17 0.30
C THR A 801 -71.94 11.74 -0.18
N PHE A 802 -72.96 11.02 0.28
CA PHE A 802 -73.33 9.66 -0.12
C PHE A 802 -74.83 9.59 -0.40
N PRO A 803 -75.29 8.76 -1.35
CA PRO A 803 -76.70 8.50 -1.53
C PRO A 803 -77.18 7.36 -0.62
N VAL A 804 -78.47 7.39 -0.28
CA VAL A 804 -79.12 6.39 0.60
C VAL A 804 -80.11 5.56 -0.23
N THR A 805 -81.25 6.14 -0.61
CA THR A 805 -82.26 5.52 -1.48
C THR A 805 -82.70 6.49 -2.58
N PHE A 806 -83.23 5.98 -3.71
CA PHE A 806 -83.84 6.82 -4.76
C PHE A 806 -85.20 7.37 -4.32
N ASP A 807 -85.94 6.59 -3.54
CA ASP A 807 -87.20 6.94 -2.91
C ASP A 807 -87.18 6.42 -1.46
N ALA A 808 -87.70 7.20 -0.52
CA ALA A 808 -87.82 6.80 0.88
C ALA A 808 -88.80 5.62 1.06
N THR A 809 -89.72 5.41 0.11
CA THR A 809 -90.69 4.31 0.15
C THR A 809 -90.25 3.01 -0.53
N SER A 810 -89.30 3.04 -1.47
CA SER A 810 -88.93 1.82 -2.22
C SER A 810 -87.96 0.90 -1.46
N GLY A 811 -87.16 1.46 -0.55
CA GLY A 811 -86.15 0.71 0.20
C GLY A 811 -84.91 0.31 -0.63
N ASP A 812 -84.83 0.73 -1.90
CA ASP A 812 -83.72 0.39 -2.80
C ASP A 812 -82.46 1.19 -2.44
N ILE A 813 -81.38 0.48 -2.09
CA ILE A 813 -80.10 1.09 -1.76
C ILE A 813 -79.36 1.48 -3.05
N VAL A 814 -79.03 2.78 -3.20
CA VAL A 814 -78.39 3.31 -4.41
C VAL A 814 -77.00 2.73 -4.63
N TYR A 815 -76.23 2.52 -3.56
CA TYR A 815 -74.91 1.89 -3.59
C TYR A 815 -74.84 0.69 -2.64
N PRO A 816 -75.25 -0.50 -3.11
CA PRO A 816 -75.21 -1.73 -2.31
C PRO A 816 -73.79 -2.05 -1.79
N GLN A 817 -72.74 -1.57 -2.46
CA GLN A 817 -71.37 -1.78 -2.02
C GLN A 817 -71.02 -1.13 -0.67
N TRP A 818 -71.86 -0.21 -0.14
CA TRP A 818 -71.68 0.41 1.18
C TRP A 818 -72.68 -0.12 2.23
N ALA A 819 -73.48 -1.12 1.88
CA ALA A 819 -74.54 -1.69 2.71
C ALA A 819 -74.21 -3.08 3.29
N TYR A 820 -72.93 -3.47 3.32
CA TYR A 820 -72.53 -4.70 3.98
C TYR A 820 -72.71 -4.56 5.50
N PRO A 821 -73.03 -5.65 6.24
CA PRO A 821 -73.08 -5.59 7.69
C PRO A 821 -71.70 -5.36 8.30
N ASP A 822 -71.61 -4.62 9.40
CA ASP A 822 -70.38 -4.46 10.18
C ASP A 822 -70.04 -5.77 10.90
N ARG A 823 -68.99 -6.44 10.42
CA ARG A 823 -68.52 -7.73 10.94
C ARG A 823 -67.38 -7.61 11.96
N GLY A 824 -66.94 -6.39 12.27
CA GLY A 824 -65.68 -6.16 12.96
C GLY A 824 -64.46 -6.47 12.07
N TRP A 825 -63.24 -6.35 12.63
CA TRP A 825 -62.00 -6.64 11.90
C TRP A 825 -61.34 -7.90 12.48
N ILE A 826 -61.05 -8.90 11.65
CA ILE A 826 -60.27 -10.11 12.01
C ILE A 826 -58.94 -9.71 12.62
N LEU A 827 -58.28 -8.72 12.02
CA LEU A 827 -57.02 -8.17 12.51
C LEU A 827 -57.18 -6.68 12.80
N PRO A 828 -57.10 -6.24 14.07
CA PRO A 828 -57.11 -4.83 14.41
C PRO A 828 -55.93 -4.04 13.82
N SER A 829 -56.14 -2.75 13.50
CA SER A 829 -55.14 -1.92 12.82
C SER A 829 -53.84 -1.77 13.59
N TRP A 830 -53.91 -1.62 14.92
CA TRP A 830 -52.72 -1.51 15.77
C TRP A 830 -51.93 -2.83 15.78
N LEU A 831 -52.62 -3.97 15.76
CA LEU A 831 -52.00 -5.29 15.78
C LEU A 831 -51.34 -5.60 14.43
N SER A 832 -51.97 -5.20 13.32
CA SER A 832 -51.34 -5.25 11.99
C SER A 832 -50.06 -4.43 11.93
N GLY A 833 -50.06 -3.21 12.47
CA GLY A 833 -48.86 -2.37 12.56
C GLY A 833 -47.77 -3.02 13.41
N LEU A 834 -48.13 -3.55 14.59
CA LEU A 834 -47.20 -4.23 15.49
C LEU A 834 -46.56 -5.47 14.82
N ILE A 835 -47.36 -6.32 14.19
CA ILE A 835 -46.88 -7.53 13.51
C ILE A 835 -45.93 -7.18 12.36
N SER A 836 -46.26 -6.11 11.60
CA SER A 836 -45.46 -5.65 10.47
C SER A 836 -44.08 -5.12 10.87
N ILE A 837 -43.89 -4.74 12.14
CA ILE A 837 -42.59 -4.32 12.69
C ILE A 837 -41.91 -5.48 13.44
N ALA A 838 -42.64 -6.16 14.32
CA ALA A 838 -42.09 -7.17 15.22
C ALA A 838 -41.54 -8.39 14.47
N ILE A 839 -42.24 -8.90 13.45
CA ILE A 839 -41.79 -10.10 12.72
C ILE A 839 -40.47 -9.82 11.97
N PRO A 840 -40.31 -8.72 11.21
CA PRO A 840 -39.01 -8.37 10.64
C PRO A 840 -37.90 -8.23 11.69
N ILE A 841 -38.14 -7.52 12.80
CA ILE A 841 -37.13 -7.32 13.85
C ILE A 841 -36.67 -8.65 14.44
N ILE A 842 -37.61 -9.55 14.78
CA ILE A 842 -37.28 -10.89 15.29
C ILE A 842 -36.44 -11.65 14.25
N THR A 843 -36.78 -11.54 12.97
CA THR A 843 -36.03 -12.18 11.88
C THR A 843 -34.58 -11.68 11.81
N TYR A 844 -34.37 -10.36 11.93
CA TYR A 844 -33.03 -9.76 11.93
C TYR A 844 -32.21 -10.17 13.15
N ILE A 845 -32.83 -10.24 14.33
CA ILE A 845 -32.18 -10.66 15.58
C ILE A 845 -31.77 -12.13 15.49
N VAL A 846 -32.66 -13.01 15.03
CA VAL A 846 -32.35 -14.44 14.85
C VAL A 846 -31.24 -14.63 13.81
N ALA A 847 -31.23 -13.83 12.74
CA ALA A 847 -30.15 -13.89 11.75
C ALA A 847 -28.77 -13.54 12.31
N GLN A 848 -28.68 -12.82 13.43
CA GLN A 848 -27.39 -12.49 14.06
C GLN A 848 -26.63 -13.68 14.62
N PHE A 849 -27.30 -14.82 14.86
CA PHE A 849 -26.62 -16.08 15.16
C PHE A 849 -25.62 -16.48 14.06
N ARG A 850 -25.87 -16.04 12.82
CA ARG A 850 -25.02 -16.32 11.65
C ARG A 850 -24.27 -15.08 11.15
N ILE A 851 -24.96 -13.94 10.97
CA ILE A 851 -24.38 -12.73 10.38
C ILE A 851 -23.39 -12.03 11.34
N LYS A 852 -23.63 -12.11 12.67
CA LYS A 852 -22.77 -11.53 13.72
C LYS A 852 -22.38 -10.06 13.49
N SER A 853 -23.29 -9.24 12.93
CA SER A 853 -23.06 -7.82 12.66
C SER A 853 -24.13 -6.96 13.32
N ALA A 854 -23.77 -6.34 14.45
CA ALA A 854 -24.66 -5.40 15.16
C ALA A 854 -25.01 -4.18 14.30
N TRP A 855 -24.10 -3.78 13.40
CA TRP A 855 -24.32 -2.67 12.47
C TRP A 855 -25.37 -3.01 11.39
N ASP A 856 -25.31 -4.21 10.81
CA ASP A 856 -26.32 -4.68 9.86
C ASP A 856 -27.69 -4.82 10.54
N ALA A 857 -27.72 -5.41 11.74
CA ALA A 857 -28.95 -5.53 12.53
C ALA A 857 -29.58 -4.17 12.80
N SER A 858 -28.77 -3.19 13.19
CA SER A 858 -29.21 -1.82 13.42
C SER A 858 -29.84 -1.20 12.17
N ASN A 859 -29.16 -1.26 11.02
CA ASN A 859 -29.64 -0.69 9.77
C ASN A 859 -30.93 -1.34 9.28
N ALA A 860 -31.06 -2.66 9.44
CA ALA A 860 -32.29 -3.38 9.13
C ALA A 860 -33.46 -2.97 10.03
N ILE A 861 -33.22 -2.83 11.35
CA ILE A 861 -34.25 -2.39 12.31
C ILE A 861 -34.67 -0.95 12.03
N ILE A 862 -33.71 -0.03 11.89
CA ILE A 862 -33.99 1.39 11.63
C ILE A 862 -34.70 1.55 10.28
N GLY A 863 -34.19 0.91 9.22
CA GLY A 863 -34.80 0.97 7.88
C GLY A 863 -36.23 0.45 7.83
N THR A 864 -36.53 -0.66 8.52
CA THR A 864 -37.92 -1.16 8.61
C THR A 864 -38.82 -0.18 9.35
N ASN A 865 -38.35 0.44 10.44
CA ASN A 865 -39.13 1.44 11.15
C ASN A 865 -39.34 2.71 10.32
N TRP A 866 -38.33 3.17 9.56
CA TRP A 866 -38.48 4.27 8.60
C TRP A 866 -39.58 3.97 7.59
N SER A 867 -39.54 2.78 6.99
CA SER A 867 -40.55 2.33 6.03
C SER A 867 -41.96 2.41 6.62
N VAL A 868 -42.20 1.82 7.79
CA VAL A 868 -43.54 1.77 8.40
C VAL A 868 -44.00 3.15 8.89
N ILE A 869 -43.13 3.94 9.51
CA ILE A 869 -43.50 5.26 10.05
C ILE A 869 -43.82 6.24 8.91
N LEU A 870 -43.01 6.28 7.86
CA LEU A 870 -43.25 7.13 6.69
C LEU A 870 -44.51 6.70 5.94
N ALA A 871 -44.70 5.39 5.74
CA ALA A 871 -45.91 4.86 5.13
C ALA A 871 -47.17 5.20 5.95
N SER A 872 -47.07 5.12 7.28
CA SER A 872 -48.16 5.48 8.19
C SER A 872 -48.48 6.98 8.10
N LEU A 873 -47.48 7.87 8.12
CA LEU A 873 -47.69 9.31 7.95
C LEU A 873 -48.43 9.61 6.64
N PHE A 874 -47.99 9.01 5.53
CA PHE A 874 -48.60 9.24 4.22
C PHE A 874 -50.05 8.74 4.19
N GLN A 875 -50.28 7.53 4.71
CA GLN A 875 -51.60 6.91 4.76
C GLN A 875 -52.57 7.65 5.69
N VAL A 876 -52.17 8.07 6.89
CA VAL A 876 -53.09 8.81 7.81
C VAL A 876 -53.43 10.18 7.26
N THR A 877 -52.49 10.83 6.58
CA THR A 877 -52.74 12.14 5.93
C THR A 877 -53.76 11.99 4.80
N LEU A 878 -53.56 11.04 3.88
CA LEU A 878 -54.52 10.76 2.81
C LEU A 878 -55.87 10.30 3.37
N LYS A 879 -55.86 9.57 4.49
CA LYS A 879 -57.08 9.10 5.13
C LYS A 879 -57.96 10.23 5.66
N GLN A 880 -57.36 11.27 6.24
CA GLN A 880 -58.12 12.43 6.71
C GLN A 880 -58.53 13.38 5.59
N LEU A 881 -57.69 13.54 4.56
CA LEU A 881 -57.94 14.47 3.46
C LEU A 881 -58.80 13.84 2.36
N VAL A 882 -58.39 12.69 1.81
CA VAL A 882 -59.05 12.06 0.67
C VAL A 882 -60.16 11.11 1.11
N GLY A 883 -59.89 10.28 2.13
CA GLY A 883 -60.82 9.35 2.79
C GLY A 883 -61.74 8.53 1.87
N GLY A 884 -62.76 7.88 2.43
CA GLY A 884 -63.68 7.06 1.62
C GLY A 884 -64.62 6.24 2.49
N PHE A 885 -65.78 5.88 1.96
CA PHE A 885 -66.75 5.05 2.69
C PHE A 885 -66.33 3.58 2.69
N ARG A 886 -66.32 2.98 3.88
CA ARG A 886 -66.11 1.53 4.01
C ARG A 886 -67.31 0.76 3.46
N PRO A 887 -67.12 -0.51 3.04
CA PRO A 887 -68.23 -1.32 2.55
C PRO A 887 -69.39 -1.50 3.56
N TYR A 888 -69.13 -1.34 4.86
CA TYR A 888 -70.16 -1.38 5.92
C TYR A 888 -70.71 -0.01 6.35
N PHE A 889 -70.40 1.07 5.64
CA PHE A 889 -70.69 2.42 6.08
C PHE A 889 -72.17 2.68 6.40
N LEU A 890 -73.11 2.19 5.58
CA LEU A 890 -74.54 2.44 5.78
C LEU A 890 -75.09 1.74 7.03
N ASP A 891 -74.56 0.55 7.35
CA ASP A 891 -74.91 -0.20 8.57
C ASP A 891 -74.46 0.57 9.83
N VAL A 892 -73.28 1.20 9.78
CA VAL A 892 -72.79 2.04 10.89
C VAL A 892 -73.49 3.40 10.95
N CYS A 893 -73.76 4.03 9.81
CA CYS A 893 -74.38 5.36 9.75
C CYS A 893 -75.81 5.35 10.29
N MET A 894 -76.59 4.30 10.01
CA MET A 894 -78.03 4.23 10.31
C MET A 894 -78.74 5.52 9.86
N PRO A 895 -78.76 5.81 8.54
CA PRO A 895 -79.18 7.11 8.02
C PRO A 895 -80.67 7.36 8.25
N ASP A 896 -81.01 8.52 8.80
CA ASP A 896 -82.37 9.05 8.89
C ASP A 896 -82.48 10.33 8.05
N ILE A 897 -83.07 10.20 6.86
CA ILE A 897 -83.23 11.29 5.88
C ILE A 897 -84.05 12.45 6.46
N SER A 898 -84.94 12.20 7.44
CA SER A 898 -85.74 13.27 8.05
C SER A 898 -84.88 14.33 8.74
N LEU A 899 -83.69 13.94 9.24
CA LEU A 899 -82.72 14.82 9.89
C LEU A 899 -82.08 15.83 8.92
N ALA A 900 -82.11 15.59 7.60
CA ALA A 900 -81.54 16.51 6.62
C ALA A 900 -82.17 17.91 6.67
N LYS A 901 -83.44 18.02 7.12
CA LYS A 901 -84.14 19.30 7.27
C LYS A 901 -83.65 20.11 8.47
N THR A 902 -83.23 19.44 9.55
CA THR A 902 -82.85 20.08 10.83
C THR A 902 -81.34 20.13 11.03
N HIS A 903 -80.58 19.25 10.39
CA HIS A 903 -79.12 19.17 10.45
C HIS A 903 -78.56 19.36 9.03
N ASN A 904 -78.21 20.61 8.67
CA ASN A 904 -77.61 20.94 7.37
C ASN A 904 -76.54 22.02 7.53
N LYS A 905 -75.59 21.85 8.46
CA LYS A 905 -74.53 22.85 8.70
C LYS A 905 -73.57 22.92 7.51
N THR A 906 -73.42 21.82 6.79
CA THR A 906 -72.56 21.70 5.61
C THR A 906 -73.19 22.33 4.37
N GLY A 907 -74.52 22.48 4.32
CA GLY A 907 -75.25 22.89 3.12
C GLY A 907 -75.31 21.83 2.02
N LEU A 908 -74.84 20.61 2.30
CA LEU A 908 -74.64 19.53 1.32
C LEU A 908 -75.62 18.35 1.51
N ASN A 909 -76.70 18.54 2.27
CA ASN A 909 -77.76 17.53 2.38
C ASN A 909 -78.83 17.73 1.32
N GLY A 910 -79.18 16.64 0.63
CA GLY A 910 -80.16 16.65 -0.44
C GLY A 910 -79.66 17.35 -1.70
N VAL A 911 -78.38 17.17 -2.07
CA VAL A 911 -77.77 17.80 -3.24
C VAL A 911 -77.50 16.78 -4.36
N GLY A 912 -76.91 17.23 -5.47
CA GLY A 912 -76.53 16.36 -6.59
C GLY A 912 -77.69 15.95 -7.49
N PHE A 913 -77.42 15.00 -8.40
CA PHE A 913 -78.40 14.48 -9.35
C PHE A 913 -79.58 13.82 -8.60
N TYR A 914 -80.81 14.23 -8.89
CA TYR A 914 -82.02 13.86 -8.13
C TYR A 914 -82.04 14.24 -6.63
N GLN A 915 -81.12 15.10 -6.16
CA GLN A 915 -81.10 15.56 -4.76
C GLN A 915 -80.97 14.41 -3.73
N ILE A 916 -80.33 13.30 -4.13
CA ILE A 916 -80.23 12.09 -3.29
C ILE A 916 -78.93 12.03 -2.48
N MET A 917 -78.06 13.04 -2.55
CA MET A 917 -76.76 13.01 -1.88
C MET A 917 -76.82 13.71 -0.51
N TYR A 918 -76.39 13.01 0.55
CA TYR A 918 -76.43 13.47 1.94
C TYR A 918 -75.07 13.35 2.62
N THR A 919 -74.83 14.11 3.68
CA THR A 919 -73.62 14.06 4.51
C THR A 919 -73.85 13.24 5.77
N THR A 920 -72.81 13.00 6.56
CA THR A 920 -72.91 12.24 7.82
C THR A 920 -73.78 12.91 8.89
N GLU A 921 -74.31 14.12 8.64
CA GLU A 921 -75.26 14.82 9.52
C GLU A 921 -76.60 14.07 9.68
N ILE A 922 -76.93 13.18 8.74
CA ILE A 922 -78.13 12.32 8.81
C ILE A 922 -77.90 10.99 9.53
N CYS A 923 -76.66 10.68 9.96
CA CYS A 923 -76.36 9.43 10.64
C CYS A 923 -76.85 9.49 12.10
N THR A 924 -77.56 8.46 12.57
CA THR A 924 -78.14 8.40 13.93
C THR A 924 -77.24 7.70 14.95
N GLN A 925 -76.09 7.16 14.52
CA GLN A 925 -75.14 6.44 15.37
C GLN A 925 -74.62 7.31 16.53
N PRO A 926 -74.84 6.89 17.80
CA PRO A 926 -74.41 7.65 18.96
C PRO A 926 -72.87 7.71 19.11
N ASP A 927 -72.16 6.67 18.67
CA ASP A 927 -70.71 6.64 18.71
C ASP A 927 -70.09 7.34 17.48
N LYS A 928 -69.71 8.60 17.66
CA LYS A 928 -69.06 9.41 16.62
C LYS A 928 -67.76 8.80 16.10
N SER A 929 -67.04 8.04 16.93
CA SER A 929 -65.79 7.38 16.51
C SER A 929 -66.05 6.27 15.49
N ARG A 930 -67.20 5.57 15.59
CA ARG A 930 -67.61 4.57 14.60
C ARG A 930 -67.94 5.20 13.25
N ILE A 931 -68.68 6.32 13.24
CA ILE A 931 -68.94 7.07 12.01
C ILE A 931 -67.62 7.55 11.40
N GLN A 932 -66.74 8.16 12.21
CA GLN A 932 -65.43 8.63 11.76
C GLN A 932 -64.62 7.50 11.11
N ASN A 933 -64.54 6.34 11.76
CA ASN A 933 -63.85 5.17 11.22
C ASN A 933 -64.46 4.66 9.90
N ALA A 934 -65.79 4.72 9.76
CA ALA A 934 -66.52 4.25 8.59
C ALA A 934 -66.36 5.15 7.35
N ILE A 935 -66.02 6.44 7.53
CA ILE A 935 -65.76 7.40 6.43
C ILE A 935 -64.27 7.58 6.07
N THR A 936 -63.40 6.86 6.78
CA THR A 936 -61.93 6.90 6.59
C THR A 936 -61.39 5.56 6.05
N SER A 937 -61.96 5.09 4.93
CA SER A 937 -61.53 3.82 4.30
C SER A 937 -60.21 3.97 3.56
N PHE A 938 -60.11 4.93 2.63
CA PHE A 938 -58.95 5.06 1.75
C PHE A 938 -57.80 5.84 2.38
N PRO A 939 -56.53 5.41 2.26
CA PRO A 939 -56.08 4.05 1.93
C PRO A 939 -56.08 3.14 3.17
N SER A 940 -56.02 1.82 2.94
CA SER A 940 -55.98 0.81 4.01
C SER A 940 -54.69 0.89 4.84
N GLY A 941 -54.82 1.18 6.14
CA GLY A 941 -53.66 1.25 7.06
C GLY A 941 -53.04 -0.12 7.35
N HIS A 942 -53.87 -1.17 7.43
CA HIS A 942 -53.42 -2.56 7.60
C HIS A 942 -52.51 -2.97 6.43
N THR A 943 -52.99 -2.74 5.21
CA THR A 943 -52.26 -3.08 3.99
C THR A 943 -51.01 -2.24 3.84
N THR A 944 -51.06 -0.93 4.12
CA THR A 944 -49.89 -0.06 4.08
C THR A 944 -48.80 -0.52 5.04
N ALA A 945 -49.13 -0.78 6.31
CA ALA A 945 -48.15 -1.25 7.29
C ALA A 945 -47.55 -2.62 6.89
N ALA A 946 -48.40 -3.55 6.44
CA ALA A 946 -47.97 -4.89 6.04
C ALA A 946 -47.01 -4.87 4.86
N PHE A 947 -47.33 -4.13 3.78
CA PHE A 947 -46.44 -4.02 2.62
C PHE A 947 -45.19 -3.19 2.91
N ALA A 948 -45.23 -2.22 3.83
CA ALA A 948 -44.05 -1.47 4.27
C ALA A 948 -43.05 -2.34 5.05
N GLY A 949 -43.54 -3.10 6.04
CA GLY A 949 -42.70 -3.94 6.89
C GLY A 949 -42.24 -5.23 6.20
N PHE A 950 -43.18 -5.99 5.63
CA PHE A 950 -42.84 -7.24 4.94
C PHE A 950 -42.20 -7.02 3.57
N GLY A 951 -42.48 -5.91 2.89
CA GLY A 951 -41.76 -5.52 1.68
C GLY A 951 -40.29 -5.25 1.95
N PHE A 952 -39.97 -4.55 3.05
CA PHE A 952 -38.57 -4.36 3.46
C PHE A 952 -37.93 -5.69 3.82
N LEU A 953 -38.62 -6.56 4.57
CA LEU A 953 -38.13 -7.90 4.90
C LEU A 953 -37.85 -8.76 3.66
N PHE A 954 -38.71 -8.68 2.63
CA PHE A 954 -38.50 -9.33 1.34
C PHE A 954 -37.20 -8.87 0.66
N LEU A 955 -36.97 -7.55 0.60
CA LEU A 955 -35.74 -6.97 0.03
C LEU A 955 -34.49 -7.41 0.82
N TRP A 956 -34.59 -7.38 2.15
CA TRP A 956 -33.52 -7.82 3.03
C TRP A 956 -33.20 -9.32 2.86
N LEU A 957 -34.22 -10.18 2.77
CA LEU A 957 -34.02 -11.62 2.55
C LEU A 957 -33.40 -11.89 1.18
N ASN A 958 -33.82 -11.20 0.13
CA ASN A 958 -33.17 -11.29 -1.18
C ASN A 958 -31.67 -10.96 -1.08
N ALA A 959 -31.32 -9.85 -0.43
CA ALA A 959 -29.93 -9.42 -0.29
C ALA A 959 -29.08 -10.38 0.54
N LYS A 960 -29.63 -10.93 1.64
CA LYS A 960 -28.89 -11.84 2.53
C LYS A 960 -28.83 -13.28 2.05
N LEU A 961 -29.83 -13.76 1.31
CA LEU A 961 -29.85 -15.12 0.74
C LEU A 961 -29.29 -15.17 -0.69
N LYS A 962 -29.10 -14.02 -1.34
CA LYS A 962 -28.61 -13.87 -2.71
C LYS A 962 -29.48 -14.63 -3.72
N VAL A 963 -30.80 -14.38 -3.66
CA VAL A 963 -31.77 -15.07 -4.53
C VAL A 963 -31.66 -14.60 -5.98
N TRP A 964 -31.55 -13.29 -6.20
CA TRP A 964 -31.31 -12.70 -7.53
C TRP A 964 -29.86 -12.24 -7.68
N ALA A 965 -28.91 -13.15 -7.43
CA ALA A 965 -27.49 -12.92 -7.68
C ALA A 965 -27.06 -13.47 -9.04
N ASP A 966 -25.75 -13.44 -9.31
CA ASP A 966 -25.09 -13.96 -10.52
C ASP A 966 -25.09 -15.50 -10.67
N HIS A 967 -25.79 -16.20 -9.78
CA HIS A 967 -25.86 -17.66 -9.76
C HIS A 967 -27.28 -18.16 -9.43
N LYS A 968 -27.57 -19.40 -9.83
CA LYS A 968 -28.87 -20.04 -9.60
C LYS A 968 -29.10 -20.29 -8.10
N PRO A 969 -30.16 -19.73 -7.47
CA PRO A 969 -30.45 -20.01 -6.06
C PRO A 969 -31.11 -21.39 -5.90
N ALA A 970 -30.95 -21.98 -4.71
CA ALA A 970 -31.75 -23.13 -4.30
C ALA A 970 -33.22 -22.70 -4.11
N PHE A 971 -34.17 -23.55 -4.52
CA PHE A 971 -35.60 -23.24 -4.48
C PHE A 971 -36.10 -22.84 -3.07
N TRP A 972 -35.56 -23.43 -2.01
CA TRP A 972 -35.93 -23.08 -0.64
C TRP A 972 -35.56 -21.62 -0.29
N LYS A 973 -34.47 -21.07 -0.84
CA LYS A 973 -34.09 -19.66 -0.65
C LYS A 973 -35.12 -18.73 -1.29
N LEU A 974 -35.58 -19.11 -2.49
CA LEU A 974 -36.64 -18.41 -3.22
C LEU A 974 -37.94 -18.44 -2.41
N PHE A 975 -38.37 -19.63 -1.96
CA PHE A 975 -39.57 -19.80 -1.13
C PHE A 975 -39.53 -18.92 0.13
N LEU A 976 -38.45 -18.97 0.91
CA LEU A 976 -38.31 -18.15 2.12
C LEU A 976 -38.36 -16.64 1.82
N THR A 977 -37.78 -16.21 0.70
CA THR A 977 -37.76 -14.80 0.31
C THR A 977 -39.17 -14.29 0.02
N PHE A 978 -40.07 -15.11 -0.53
CA PHE A 978 -41.45 -14.73 -0.84
C PHE A 978 -42.45 -14.85 0.32
N LEU A 979 -42.11 -15.54 1.42
CA LEU A 979 -43.00 -15.69 2.58
C LEU A 979 -43.50 -14.37 3.18
N PRO A 980 -42.67 -13.32 3.35
CA PRO A 980 -43.16 -12.03 3.85
C PRO A 980 -44.23 -11.41 2.94
N LEU A 981 -44.06 -11.50 1.62
CA LEU A 981 -45.04 -10.96 0.67
C LEU A 981 -46.36 -11.73 0.72
N LEU A 982 -46.30 -13.06 0.86
CA LEU A 982 -47.51 -13.87 1.09
C LEU A 982 -48.24 -13.42 2.37
N GLY A 983 -47.49 -13.19 3.46
CA GLY A 983 -48.04 -12.65 4.70
C GLY A 983 -48.74 -11.29 4.52
N ALA A 984 -48.13 -10.38 3.76
CA ALA A 984 -48.72 -9.08 3.46
C ALA A 984 -50.02 -9.20 2.65
N VAL A 985 -50.05 -10.10 1.65
CA VAL A 985 -51.23 -10.36 0.82
C VAL A 985 -52.36 -11.01 1.63
N LEU A 986 -52.04 -11.91 2.58
CA LEU A 986 -53.05 -12.52 3.46
C LEU A 986 -53.70 -11.49 4.39
N ILE A 987 -52.90 -10.57 4.97
CA ILE A 987 -53.43 -9.45 5.76
C ILE A 987 -54.28 -8.52 4.89
N ALA A 988 -53.87 -8.26 3.65
CA ALA A 988 -54.64 -7.46 2.72
C ALA A 988 -55.98 -8.13 2.35
N GLY A 989 -55.96 -9.44 2.07
CA GLY A 989 -57.12 -10.22 1.65
C GLY A 989 -58.16 -10.37 2.77
N SER A 990 -57.75 -10.45 4.04
CA SER A 990 -58.71 -10.54 5.16
C SER A 990 -59.64 -9.32 5.24
N LEU A 991 -59.18 -8.15 4.80
CA LEU A 991 -59.98 -6.92 4.81
C LEU A 991 -61.13 -6.95 3.79
N THR A 992 -61.00 -7.75 2.74
CA THR A 992 -62.09 -8.01 1.79
C THR A 992 -63.11 -8.97 2.39
N ILE A 993 -62.64 -9.97 3.15
CA ILE A 993 -63.50 -10.98 3.81
C ILE A 993 -64.41 -10.32 4.86
N ASP A 994 -63.85 -9.41 5.66
CA ASP A 994 -64.57 -8.68 6.69
C ASP A 994 -65.36 -7.47 6.16
N ALA A 995 -65.30 -7.21 4.85
CA ALA A 995 -65.87 -6.03 4.22
C ALA A 995 -65.35 -4.71 4.85
N ALA A 996 -64.12 -4.72 5.38
CA ALA A 996 -63.53 -3.59 6.09
C ALA A 996 -62.96 -2.52 5.16
N HIS A 997 -62.60 -2.89 3.94
CA HIS A 997 -62.01 -2.04 2.90
C HIS A 997 -62.46 -2.48 1.50
N ASN A 998 -62.53 -1.53 0.57
CA ASN A 998 -62.72 -1.82 -0.85
C ASN A 998 -61.40 -2.30 -1.47
N TRP A 999 -61.46 -2.97 -2.62
CA TRP A 999 -60.26 -3.46 -3.32
C TRP A 999 -59.28 -2.34 -3.66
N TYR A 1000 -59.76 -1.13 -3.99
CA TYR A 1000 -58.91 0.02 -4.30
C TYR A 1000 -58.24 0.63 -3.05
N ASP A 1001 -58.87 0.51 -1.87
CA ASP A 1001 -58.26 0.90 -0.59
C ASP A 1001 -57.06 0.02 -0.28
N ILE A 1002 -57.19 -1.27 -0.59
CA ILE A 1002 -56.15 -2.29 -0.43
C ILE A 1002 -55.01 -2.03 -1.42
N LEU A 1003 -55.31 -1.85 -2.71
CA LEU A 1003 -54.27 -1.58 -3.71
C LEU A 1003 -53.53 -0.26 -3.43
N GLY A 1004 -54.26 0.81 -3.09
CA GLY A 1004 -53.66 2.09 -2.71
C GLY A 1004 -52.77 1.95 -1.47
N GLY A 1005 -53.23 1.20 -0.47
CA GLY A 1005 -52.46 0.92 0.72
C GLY A 1005 -51.17 0.13 0.42
N GLY A 1006 -51.27 -0.93 -0.38
CA GLY A 1006 -50.14 -1.76 -0.80
C GLY A 1006 -49.09 -0.98 -1.58
N PHE A 1007 -49.52 -0.14 -2.53
CA PHE A 1007 -48.64 0.72 -3.31
C PHE A 1007 -47.82 1.68 -2.44
N ILE A 1008 -48.48 2.38 -1.49
CA ILE A 1008 -47.80 3.28 -0.54
C ILE A 1008 -46.77 2.49 0.29
N GLY A 1009 -47.17 1.33 0.83
CA GLY A 1009 -46.29 0.51 1.65
C GLY A 1009 -45.05 0.03 0.87
N THR A 1010 -45.24 -0.46 -0.35
CA THR A 1010 -44.14 -0.92 -1.21
C THR A 1010 -43.17 0.21 -1.55
N ILE A 1011 -43.65 1.40 -1.92
CA ILE A 1011 -42.74 2.52 -2.23
C ILE A 1011 -41.86 2.86 -1.02
N MET A 1012 -42.46 2.96 0.17
CA MET A 1012 -41.72 3.29 1.38
C MET A 1012 -40.72 2.19 1.76
N ALA A 1013 -41.06 0.91 1.53
CA ALA A 1013 -40.12 -0.19 1.72
C ALA A 1013 -38.88 -0.05 0.81
N PHE A 1014 -39.08 0.23 -0.48
CA PHE A 1014 -37.97 0.40 -1.44
C PHE A 1014 -37.12 1.63 -1.12
N ALA A 1015 -37.77 2.76 -0.83
CA ALA A 1015 -37.10 4.00 -0.48
C ALA A 1015 -36.24 3.82 0.78
N SER A 1016 -36.84 3.33 1.87
CA SER A 1016 -36.12 3.11 3.13
C SER A 1016 -35.04 2.05 3.00
N TYR A 1017 -35.25 0.98 2.22
CA TYR A 1017 -34.21 -0.02 1.97
C TYR A 1017 -33.00 0.60 1.27
N ARG A 1018 -33.22 1.37 0.20
CA ARG A 1018 -32.12 2.07 -0.49
C ARG A 1018 -31.47 3.14 0.38
N SER A 1019 -32.20 3.76 1.30
CA SER A 1019 -31.62 4.75 2.22
C SER A 1019 -30.70 4.12 3.26
N THR A 1020 -30.91 2.86 3.63
CA THR A 1020 -30.07 2.16 4.62
C THR A 1020 -29.09 1.14 4.02
N TYR A 1021 -29.30 0.70 2.78
CA TYR A 1021 -28.45 -0.23 2.04
C TYR A 1021 -27.99 0.34 0.70
N ALA A 1022 -26.79 -0.04 0.26
CA ALA A 1022 -26.14 0.57 -0.90
C ALA A 1022 -26.87 0.33 -2.24
N SER A 1023 -27.67 -0.72 -2.37
CA SER A 1023 -28.49 -0.97 -3.57
C SER A 1023 -29.75 -1.76 -3.22
N VAL A 1024 -30.75 -1.70 -4.09
CA VAL A 1024 -31.95 -2.56 -3.98
C VAL A 1024 -31.71 -3.88 -4.72
N TRP A 1025 -31.27 -3.81 -5.97
CA TRP A 1025 -31.22 -4.95 -6.89
C TRP A 1025 -29.82 -5.36 -7.31
N ASP A 1026 -28.83 -4.46 -7.26
CA ASP A 1026 -27.46 -4.83 -7.60
C ASP A 1026 -26.94 -5.82 -6.56
N TRP A 1027 -26.80 -7.08 -6.97
CA TRP A 1027 -26.44 -8.17 -6.08
C TRP A 1027 -25.08 -7.98 -5.43
N ARG A 1028 -24.18 -7.18 -6.01
CA ARG A 1028 -22.87 -6.86 -5.43
C ARG A 1028 -23.02 -6.03 -4.17
N PHE A 1029 -23.93 -5.05 -4.17
CA PHE A 1029 -24.01 -4.03 -3.12
C PHE A 1029 -25.27 -4.10 -2.26
N ASN A 1030 -26.30 -4.82 -2.67
CA ASN A 1030 -27.62 -4.81 -2.00
C ASN A 1030 -27.62 -5.27 -0.54
N HIS A 1031 -26.58 -5.98 -0.11
CA HIS A 1031 -26.43 -6.50 1.24
C HIS A 1031 -25.61 -5.61 2.17
N LEU A 1032 -25.04 -4.51 1.66
CA LEU A 1032 -24.10 -3.63 2.35
C LEU A 1032 -24.87 -2.48 3.04
N PRO A 1033 -24.86 -2.42 4.38
CA PRO A 1033 -25.45 -1.30 5.11
C PRO A 1033 -24.61 -0.03 4.92
N LEU A 1034 -25.27 1.10 4.71
CA LEU A 1034 -24.63 2.40 4.54
C LEU A 1034 -24.15 2.99 5.88
N GLN A 1035 -23.23 3.95 5.82
CA GLN A 1035 -22.82 4.75 6.98
C GLN A 1035 -23.30 6.19 6.81
N GLU A 1036 -23.79 6.78 7.90
CA GLU A 1036 -24.14 8.20 7.91
C GLU A 1036 -22.89 9.05 7.66
N THR A 1037 -23.00 10.05 6.78
CA THR A 1037 -21.94 11.02 6.39
C THR A 1037 -20.81 10.53 5.48
N GLU A 1038 -20.74 9.24 5.16
CA GLU A 1038 -19.79 8.71 4.17
C GLU A 1038 -20.48 8.50 2.81
N ALA A 1039 -19.91 9.06 1.74
CA ALA A 1039 -20.37 8.76 0.38
C ALA A 1039 -19.95 7.33 0.00
N PHE A 1040 -20.92 6.43 -0.18
CA PHE A 1040 -20.66 5.11 -0.73
C PHE A 1040 -20.23 5.23 -2.19
N ARG A 1041 -18.95 4.91 -2.47
CA ARG A 1041 -18.40 4.95 -3.83
C ARG A 1041 -18.60 3.60 -4.49
N TYR A 1042 -19.41 3.58 -5.55
CA TYR A 1042 -19.54 2.43 -6.44
C TYR A 1042 -18.26 2.30 -7.27
N GLY A 1043 -17.23 1.67 -6.70
CA GLY A 1043 -16.01 1.26 -7.38
C GLY A 1043 -15.87 -0.27 -7.36
N PHE A 1044 -14.80 -0.79 -7.94
CA PHE A 1044 -14.48 -2.22 -7.94
C PHE A 1044 -14.25 -2.82 -6.53
N ASP A 1045 -14.27 -1.99 -5.49
CA ASP A 1045 -14.13 -2.30 -4.06
C ASP A 1045 -15.36 -3.00 -3.42
N GLY A 1046 -16.18 -3.72 -4.20
CA GLY A 1046 -17.37 -4.43 -3.70
C GLY A 1046 -17.10 -5.72 -2.92
N ASP A 1047 -15.94 -6.35 -3.10
CA ASP A 1047 -15.59 -7.64 -2.48
C ASP A 1047 -14.08 -7.65 -2.17
N LEU A 1048 -13.66 -7.74 -0.90
CA LEU A 1048 -13.29 -9.05 -0.35
C LEU A 1048 -13.63 -9.21 1.15
N ASP A 1049 -14.04 -8.16 1.85
CA ASP A 1049 -14.29 -8.21 3.32
C ASP A 1049 -15.79 -8.31 3.68
N TYR A 1050 -16.70 -8.09 2.72
CA TYR A 1050 -18.14 -7.97 3.01
C TYR A 1050 -19.00 -9.19 2.62
N ALA A 1051 -18.48 -10.13 1.83
CA ALA A 1051 -19.15 -11.39 1.52
C ALA A 1051 -19.57 -12.18 2.79
N ALA A 1052 -18.88 -11.96 3.92
CA ALA A 1052 -19.20 -12.53 5.23
C ALA A 1052 -20.54 -12.07 5.83
N GLN A 1053 -21.15 -10.98 5.34
CA GLN A 1053 -22.41 -10.44 5.86
C GLN A 1053 -23.68 -11.03 5.19
N THR A 1054 -23.55 -12.12 4.45
CA THR A 1054 -24.67 -12.86 3.83
C THR A 1054 -24.97 -14.15 4.60
N LEU A 1055 -26.25 -14.54 4.66
CA LEU A 1055 -26.68 -15.79 5.30
C LEU A 1055 -26.14 -17.02 4.55
N SER A 1056 -26.03 -16.93 3.22
CA SER A 1056 -25.48 -17.98 2.37
C SER A 1056 -24.01 -18.25 2.68
N MET A 1057 -23.18 -17.22 2.84
CA MET A 1057 -21.75 -17.39 3.16
C MET A 1057 -21.54 -17.80 4.62
N ALA A 1058 -22.27 -17.19 5.57
CA ALA A 1058 -22.21 -17.57 6.99
C ALA A 1058 -22.69 -19.01 7.26
N ALA A 1059 -23.51 -19.58 6.37
CA ALA A 1059 -23.94 -20.97 6.41
C ALA A 1059 -23.07 -21.93 5.58
N GLY A 1060 -22.07 -21.42 4.83
CA GLY A 1060 -21.19 -22.22 3.98
C GLY A 1060 -21.87 -22.77 2.72
N TRP A 1061 -22.90 -22.08 2.22
CA TRP A 1061 -23.70 -22.47 1.05
C TRP A 1061 -23.31 -21.74 -0.24
N GLY A 1062 -22.39 -20.78 -0.17
CA GLY A 1062 -21.56 -20.37 -1.31
C GLY A 1062 -20.31 -21.24 -1.36
N GLY A 1063 -19.73 -21.46 -2.54
CA GLY A 1063 -18.58 -22.36 -2.75
C GLY A 1063 -17.47 -22.23 -1.69
N LYS A 1064 -16.79 -23.36 -1.43
CA LYS A 1064 -15.79 -23.62 -0.38
C LYS A 1064 -15.26 -22.37 0.36
N LYS A 1065 -15.56 -22.32 1.67
CA LYS A 1065 -14.95 -21.50 2.73
C LYS A 1065 -13.59 -20.88 2.33
N VAL A 1066 -13.56 -19.62 1.93
CA VAL A 1066 -12.42 -18.77 2.26
C VAL A 1066 -12.61 -18.35 3.70
N ARG A 1067 -12.16 -19.21 4.61
CA ARG A 1067 -11.95 -18.88 6.01
C ARG A 1067 -10.54 -18.31 6.06
N LEU A 1068 -10.37 -17.01 6.29
CA LEU A 1068 -9.08 -16.52 6.77
C LEU A 1068 -8.77 -17.26 8.08
N PRO A 1069 -7.53 -17.74 8.29
CA PRO A 1069 -7.18 -18.45 9.51
C PRO A 1069 -7.35 -17.51 10.71
N GLU A 1070 -8.27 -17.85 11.62
CA GLU A 1070 -8.13 -17.46 13.03
C GLU A 1070 -6.80 -18.03 13.51
N SER A 1071 -5.94 -17.18 14.08
CA SER A 1071 -4.65 -17.48 14.69
C SER A 1071 -4.52 -18.95 15.12
N ALA A 1072 -3.85 -19.77 14.31
CA ALA A 1072 -3.61 -21.16 14.66
C ALA A 1072 -2.41 -21.23 15.61
N SER A 1073 -2.70 -21.23 16.91
CA SER A 1073 -1.90 -22.03 17.84
C SER A 1073 -1.91 -23.48 17.34
N ALA A 1074 -0.75 -23.99 16.99
CA ALA A 1074 -0.56 -25.34 16.49
C ALA A 1074 -1.14 -26.40 17.44
N PRO A 1075 -1.84 -27.41 16.90
CA PRO A 1075 -1.84 -28.74 17.49
C PRO A 1075 -0.99 -29.67 16.62
N ALA A 1076 0.00 -30.29 17.26
CA ALA A 1076 0.63 -31.52 16.78
C ALA A 1076 -0.41 -32.63 16.62
N ILE A 1077 -0.23 -33.51 15.63
CA ILE A 1077 -0.73 -34.91 15.50
C ILE A 1077 -0.22 -35.36 14.11
N SER A 1078 0.91 -36.05 14.05
CA SER A 1078 1.08 -37.52 14.02
C SER A 1078 0.82 -38.15 12.66
N SER A 1079 1.81 -38.96 12.27
CA SER A 1079 1.95 -39.80 11.10
C SER A 1079 0.81 -40.77 10.82
N GLU A 1080 0.79 -41.25 9.56
CA GLU A 1080 0.11 -42.43 9.01
C GLU A 1080 -1.41 -42.33 8.74
N SER A 1081 -1.80 -42.36 7.46
CA SER A 1081 -2.33 -43.58 6.85
C SER A 1081 -2.98 -43.36 5.46
N THR A 1082 -2.46 -44.13 4.50
CA THR A 1082 -3.15 -44.84 3.41
C THR A 1082 -3.90 -44.09 2.30
N LEU A 1083 -3.21 -44.03 1.15
CA LEU A 1083 -3.72 -44.16 -0.22
C LEU A 1083 -4.77 -45.28 -0.39
N ARG A 1084 -5.86 -44.98 -1.12
CA ARG A 1084 -6.67 -45.89 -1.95
C ARG A 1084 -7.57 -45.05 -2.86
N SER A 1085 -7.24 -44.93 -4.14
CA SER A 1085 -7.77 -45.73 -5.28
C SER A 1085 -9.21 -45.41 -5.67
N GLY A 1086 -9.40 -44.93 -6.90
CA GLY A 1086 -10.69 -44.77 -7.55
C GLY A 1086 -10.55 -44.14 -8.95
N ALA A 1087 -9.89 -44.86 -9.84
CA ALA A 1087 -9.96 -44.67 -11.29
C ALA A 1087 -11.03 -45.60 -11.88
N GLU A 1088 -11.39 -45.37 -13.15
CA GLU A 1088 -12.50 -45.95 -13.97
C GLU A 1088 -13.83 -45.21 -13.78
N GLU A 1089 -14.57 -44.75 -14.80
CA GLU A 1089 -14.57 -44.98 -16.25
C GLU A 1089 -15.49 -43.89 -16.85
N ILE A 1090 -15.22 -43.42 -18.07
CA ILE A 1090 -16.17 -43.37 -19.21
C ILE A 1090 -15.44 -42.71 -20.39
N GLU A 1091 -15.18 -43.54 -21.38
CA GLU A 1091 -14.59 -43.28 -22.68
C GLU A 1091 -15.52 -42.51 -23.65
N ASN A 1092 -14.84 -41.78 -24.55
CA ASN A 1092 -15.10 -41.61 -25.98
C ASN A 1092 -16.48 -41.09 -26.45
N LEU A 1093 -16.46 -39.90 -27.06
CA LEU A 1093 -17.09 -39.70 -28.37
C LEU A 1093 -16.38 -38.61 -29.16
N ASP A 1094 -16.17 -38.97 -30.42
CA ASP A 1094 -15.23 -38.46 -31.39
C ASP A 1094 -15.82 -37.33 -32.27
N ALA A 1095 -14.90 -36.62 -32.91
CA ALA A 1095 -14.94 -35.84 -34.15
C ALA A 1095 -16.24 -35.25 -34.74
N ASN A 1096 -16.01 -34.10 -35.40
CA ASN A 1096 -16.78 -33.46 -36.47
C ASN A 1096 -18.02 -32.65 -36.09
N THR A 1097 -17.85 -31.34 -35.92
CA THR A 1097 -18.66 -30.42 -36.74
C THR A 1097 -17.95 -29.09 -37.05
N ARG A 1098 -17.88 -28.83 -38.36
CA ARG A 1098 -17.27 -27.69 -39.04
C ARG A 1098 -17.80 -26.34 -38.54
N ARG A 1099 -16.87 -25.46 -38.17
CA ARG A 1099 -17.00 -24.00 -38.28
C ARG A 1099 -17.31 -23.60 -39.72
N LYS A 1100 -18.44 -22.93 -39.96
CA LYS A 1100 -18.69 -22.13 -41.18
C LYS A 1100 -18.49 -20.66 -40.82
N ARG A 1101 -17.50 -20.03 -41.47
CA ARG A 1101 -17.32 -18.57 -41.56
C ARG A 1101 -18.45 -17.94 -42.39
N ARG A 1102 -18.92 -16.77 -41.95
CA ARG A 1102 -19.43 -15.57 -42.68
C ARG A 1102 -19.75 -14.58 -41.56
N GLY A 1103 -19.06 -13.46 -41.37
CA GLY A 1103 -18.92 -12.30 -42.26
C GLY A 1103 -19.48 -11.08 -41.49
N PRO A 1104 -18.91 -9.88 -41.61
CA PRO A 1104 -19.09 -8.78 -40.65
C PRO A 1104 -20.37 -7.98 -40.93
N VAL A 1105 -21.03 -7.56 -39.86
CA VAL A 1105 -22.07 -6.51 -39.81
C VAL A 1105 -21.93 -5.94 -38.40
N GLY A 1106 -21.73 -4.66 -38.11
CA GLY A 1106 -21.86 -3.41 -38.84
C GLY A 1106 -22.12 -2.37 -37.74
N ASP A 1107 -21.45 -1.24 -37.80
CA ASP A 1107 -21.68 -0.10 -36.91
C ASP A 1107 -23.16 0.32 -36.94
N GLU A 1108 -23.77 0.49 -35.76
CA GLU A 1108 -24.65 1.62 -35.40
C GLU A 1108 -25.26 1.44 -34.00
N ALA A 1109 -24.91 2.39 -33.13
CA ALA A 1109 -25.76 3.07 -32.13
C ALA A 1109 -26.79 2.27 -31.29
N VAL A 1110 -26.54 2.19 -29.97
CA VAL A 1110 -27.14 3.00 -28.87
C VAL A 1110 -26.71 2.40 -27.52
#